data_AF-A0A962PXE8-F1
#
_entry.id   AF-A0A962PXE8-F1
#
_cell.length_a   1.000
_cell.length_b   1.000
_cell.length_c   1.000
_cell.angle_alpha   90.00
_cell.angle_beta   90.00
_cell.angle_gamma   90.00
#
_symmetry.space_group_name_H-M   'P 1'
#
loop_
_entity.id
_entity.type
_entity.pdbx_description
1 polymer ?
#
loop_
_entity_poly.entity_id
_entity_poly.type
_entity_poly.pdbx_seq_one_letter_code
_entity_poly.pdbx_strand_id
1 'polypeptide(L)'
;MLSPIKGWQAPVWEFRTTARACGLLFPLVSLAFSAFLHAAPGTDAGSREASGREAAVPVEVLPSIEPLQQLTPVHDRPVILDGRPGDREEIGLFTEWQSEFLATGRNRDLIIEQADSLLDAPWCDYDAMKTVPWKGGKYAVSFSHLPNLFFLPYLLTGDRKYVAPMECVYRILQEWPQKSRGSATIPALGVDGKRPMFWLTGRDYAWSLRNLAQLAYIEKRGDTREAIYIQALENTRQAALQRMHNPIESEFHVLGENQLAAANQWSGWFEGFIGMSVNHAINLGFKEWKPVAEWHFKHLQWRCGEKWPIKACDSDHVDVQPGGTWENTPQYNAERMQCYLAAPDDALMPTKCGNVFMTYDDRAQIARSWAAMAAANGIAGAAGMYAELDEQVRRRGGARWFKYSILPGHASASMSATESRAAPAPAVRPESAMARKPEPATAPAASNAAAATPAAGPPLTLAARAAALMASSTTASTVTPPEPAAAKPQAKARAEARPAARSPAPPASGQQKIPANHLLANVPAGTWIEIPDSKLQDILPPESFSQPIHYIVGPKAITRAWNGAVFNPDLQRLDIFSAGGHADYCGNEYLGFSLESLKWQLVHGPSDLTGFDPKTGTVAGVDPPTTGYAPDGRPISRHTYGGQVYHPGLKKSFMFGGSLCSGAGVADDRWWSVTPDGQYTQLGGVGAWASLGISSAYDPVSDNIFLTLSGNVTEFDVVGNRKIPRTNLGSNGRWGQVSAIDPTRNTLFVFGHAAGSGGPGGAYTYNTVTGVRKDVQLSGDLSIIERPGIGLAYVQELDRYAAWIDGGALYLIDPESFHVTVYQTRGKPPPGESPNGVYGRFAYSALYGGFVVVSAIDSNVFFLKLPEH
;
A
#
# COMPACT_ATOMS: atom_id res chain seq x y z
N MET A 1 -70.09 -4.92 4.18
CA MET A 1 -70.73 -6.26 4.16
C MET A 1 -69.62 -7.31 4.21
N LEU A 2 -69.86 -8.40 4.93
CA LEU A 2 -69.05 -9.62 5.04
C LEU A 2 -67.63 -9.51 5.66
N SER A 3 -67.37 -10.48 6.53
CA SER A 3 -66.24 -10.72 7.43
C SER A 3 -66.42 -12.19 7.93
N PRO A 4 -65.57 -12.78 8.80
CA PRO A 4 -64.21 -13.25 8.54
C PRO A 4 -63.96 -14.72 9.02
N ILE A 5 -62.77 -15.28 8.76
CA ILE A 5 -62.18 -16.44 9.49
C ILE A 5 -60.65 -16.17 9.55
N LYS A 6 -59.98 -15.80 10.67
CA LYS A 6 -59.59 -16.52 11.92
C LYS A 6 -58.72 -17.77 11.68
N GLY A 7 -57.61 -18.06 12.36
CA GLY A 7 -56.83 -17.40 13.43
C GLY A 7 -55.44 -18.09 13.53
N TRP A 8 -54.47 -17.61 14.31
CA TRP A 8 -54.31 -17.95 15.75
C TRP A 8 -53.37 -16.96 16.50
N GLN A 9 -53.38 -17.02 17.83
CA GLN A 9 -52.79 -16.06 18.79
C GLN A 9 -51.42 -16.58 19.32
N ALA A 10 -50.36 -15.77 19.51
CA ALA A 10 -50.01 -14.90 20.67
C ALA A 10 -49.63 -15.68 21.97
N PRO A 11 -48.90 -15.11 22.96
CA PRO A 11 -48.50 -13.70 23.14
C PRO A 11 -47.05 -13.42 23.62
N VAL A 12 -46.78 -12.12 23.79
CA VAL A 12 -45.61 -11.44 24.43
C VAL A 12 -45.64 -11.63 25.97
N TRP A 13 -44.56 -11.32 26.71
CA TRP A 13 -44.52 -10.28 27.78
C TRP A 13 -43.11 -10.09 28.39
N GLU A 14 -42.84 -8.87 28.87
CA GLU A 14 -41.58 -8.43 29.50
C GLU A 14 -41.43 -8.97 30.95
N PHE A 15 -40.23 -8.91 31.56
CA PHE A 15 -39.98 -7.99 32.69
C PHE A 15 -38.51 -7.88 33.14
N ARG A 16 -38.26 -6.85 33.95
CA ARG A 16 -36.97 -6.35 34.50
C ARG A 16 -36.37 -7.25 35.59
N THR A 17 -35.07 -7.09 35.85
CA THR A 17 -34.48 -7.37 37.18
C THR A 17 -33.61 -6.21 37.68
N THR A 18 -33.61 -5.99 39.00
CA THR A 18 -32.90 -4.93 39.74
C THR A 18 -31.96 -5.54 40.79
N ALA A 19 -31.03 -4.75 41.33
CA ALA A 19 -29.85 -5.22 42.07
C ALA A 19 -29.99 -5.33 43.62
N ARG A 20 -28.89 -5.81 44.26
CA ARG A 20 -28.53 -5.90 45.72
C ARG A 20 -28.75 -7.28 46.38
N ALA A 21 -28.03 -7.71 47.43
CA ALA A 21 -26.66 -7.44 47.96
C ALA A 21 -26.36 -8.38 49.17
N CYS A 22 -25.10 -8.42 49.66
CA CYS A 22 -24.59 -9.09 50.90
C CYS A 22 -24.38 -10.63 50.85
N GLY A 23 -23.36 -11.25 51.48
CA GLY A 23 -22.12 -10.72 52.10
C GLY A 23 -21.35 -11.72 53.01
N LEU A 24 -20.01 -11.60 53.05
CA LEU A 24 -19.05 -11.96 54.15
C LEU A 24 -18.80 -13.44 54.59
N LEU A 25 -17.57 -13.97 54.39
CA LEU A 25 -16.54 -14.20 55.44
C LEU A 25 -15.24 -14.93 54.94
N PHE A 26 -14.09 -14.61 55.55
CA PHE A 26 -12.77 -15.28 55.50
C PHE A 26 -12.57 -16.10 56.82
N PRO A 27 -11.49 -16.89 57.14
CA PRO A 27 -10.10 -16.77 56.65
C PRO A 27 -9.21 -18.06 56.44
N LEU A 28 -8.02 -17.82 55.85
CA LEU A 28 -6.66 -18.39 56.03
C LEU A 28 -6.40 -19.71 56.82
N VAL A 29 -5.49 -20.58 56.32
CA VAL A 29 -4.09 -20.83 56.79
C VAL A 29 -3.39 -22.01 56.03
N SER A 30 -2.06 -22.03 56.02
CA SER A 30 -1.10 -22.76 55.16
C SER A 30 -0.65 -24.19 55.56
N LEU A 31 0.21 -24.80 54.70
CA LEU A 31 1.18 -25.93 54.91
C LEU A 31 0.60 -27.38 55.00
N ALA A 32 1.34 -28.48 54.76
CA ALA A 32 2.43 -28.86 53.83
C ALA A 32 2.75 -30.39 53.96
N PHE A 33 3.59 -30.95 53.08
CA PHE A 33 4.34 -32.24 53.18
C PHE A 33 3.65 -33.62 52.98
N SER A 34 3.91 -34.21 51.80
CA SER A 34 4.50 -35.54 51.51
C SER A 34 4.27 -36.84 52.35
N ALA A 35 3.61 -37.82 51.69
CA ALA A 35 4.16 -39.12 51.23
C ALA A 35 4.17 -40.42 52.11
N PHE A 36 4.31 -41.55 51.37
CA PHE A 36 4.80 -42.92 51.69
C PHE A 36 3.86 -44.16 51.90
N LEU A 37 3.94 -45.08 50.91
CA LEU A 37 3.94 -46.57 50.84
C LEU A 37 2.96 -47.55 51.57
N HIS A 38 2.53 -48.55 50.75
CA HIS A 38 2.32 -50.02 50.99
C HIS A 38 1.33 -50.50 52.10
N ALA A 39 0.54 -51.57 51.99
CA ALA A 39 0.73 -52.89 51.35
C ALA A 39 -0.61 -53.65 51.07
N ALA A 40 -0.55 -54.85 50.45
CA ALA A 40 -1.69 -55.78 50.17
C ALA A 40 -1.88 -56.84 51.31
N PRO A 41 -2.79 -57.86 51.26
CA PRO A 41 -2.75 -59.01 50.30
C PRO A 41 -4.09 -59.77 49.97
N GLY A 42 -4.01 -60.82 49.12
CA GLY A 42 -5.00 -61.94 48.99
C GLY A 42 -5.49 -62.24 47.54
N THR A 43 -4.95 -63.22 46.77
CA THR A 43 -5.29 -64.68 46.67
C THR A 43 -6.73 -65.00 46.19
N ASP A 44 -7.07 -65.95 45.30
CA ASP A 44 -6.38 -66.99 44.48
C ASP A 44 -7.45 -67.68 43.55
N ALA A 45 -7.20 -68.54 42.53
CA ALA A 45 -6.04 -68.91 41.69
C ALA A 45 -6.47 -69.88 40.52
N GLY A 46 -5.68 -69.95 39.43
CA GLY A 46 -5.60 -71.09 38.48
C GLY A 46 -6.43 -71.07 37.17
N SER A 47 -6.03 -71.72 36.06
CA SER A 47 -4.72 -72.31 35.68
C SER A 47 -4.73 -72.82 34.22
N ARG A 48 -3.72 -72.47 33.39
CA ARG A 48 -2.90 -73.41 32.58
C ARG A 48 -1.89 -72.66 31.70
N GLU A 49 -0.70 -73.23 31.59
CA GLU A 49 0.52 -72.57 31.09
C GLU A 49 0.90 -72.99 29.66
N ALA A 50 1.62 -72.11 28.96
CA ALA A 50 2.68 -72.51 28.04
C ALA A 50 3.78 -71.44 28.03
N SER A 51 4.98 -71.85 28.43
CA SER A 51 6.21 -71.05 28.60
C SER A 51 6.68 -70.29 27.35
N GLY A 52 7.19 -69.06 27.54
CA GLY A 52 8.00 -68.34 26.55
C GLY A 52 8.66 -67.10 27.17
N ARG A 53 10.00 -67.05 27.19
CA ARG A 53 10.76 -65.93 27.79
C ARG A 53 10.56 -64.63 27.02
N GLU A 54 10.53 -63.51 27.73
CA GLU A 54 10.86 -62.20 27.15
C GLU A 54 12.27 -62.24 26.56
N ALA A 55 12.36 -62.04 25.26
CA ALA A 55 13.56 -61.55 24.61
C ALA A 55 13.30 -60.07 24.27
N ALA A 56 14.27 -59.20 24.54
CA ALA A 56 14.19 -57.82 24.08
C ALA A 56 14.04 -57.80 22.57
N VAL A 57 12.99 -57.12 22.07
CA VAL A 57 12.86 -56.84 20.63
C VAL A 57 14.09 -56.00 20.24
N PRO A 58 14.90 -56.42 19.25
CA PRO A 58 16.06 -55.65 18.86
C PRO A 58 15.61 -54.30 18.32
N VAL A 59 16.35 -53.25 18.69
CA VAL A 59 16.27 -51.97 17.96
C VAL A 59 16.64 -52.27 16.52
N GLU A 60 15.65 -52.19 15.63
CA GLU A 60 15.88 -52.34 14.21
C GLU A 60 16.75 -51.17 13.76
N VAL A 61 18.01 -51.48 13.47
CA VAL A 61 18.99 -50.51 13.01
C VAL A 61 18.47 -49.98 11.67
N LEU A 62 18.06 -48.70 11.67
CA LEU A 62 17.68 -47.99 10.46
C LEU A 62 18.74 -48.26 9.37
N PRO A 63 18.34 -48.64 8.15
CA PRO A 63 19.29 -49.02 7.12
C PRO A 63 20.29 -47.89 6.88
N SER A 64 21.57 -48.23 6.84
CA SER A 64 22.65 -47.31 6.52
C SER A 64 22.35 -46.60 5.20
N ILE A 65 22.28 -45.28 5.24
CA ILE A 65 21.99 -44.45 4.07
C ILE A 65 23.07 -44.71 3.01
N GLU A 66 22.69 -45.38 1.91
CA GLU A 66 23.58 -45.58 0.77
C GLU A 66 23.95 -44.24 0.11
N PRO A 67 25.10 -44.16 -0.60
CA PRO A 67 25.51 -42.94 -1.29
C PRO A 67 24.46 -42.46 -2.30
N LEU A 68 24.08 -41.19 -2.18
CA LEU A 68 22.97 -40.49 -2.85
C LEU A 68 23.07 -40.33 -4.39
N GLN A 69 23.77 -41.22 -5.11
CA GLN A 69 23.96 -41.13 -6.57
C GLN A 69 22.97 -41.94 -7.42
N GLN A 70 22.08 -42.75 -6.83
CA GLN A 70 21.03 -43.46 -7.59
C GLN A 70 19.67 -43.42 -6.87
N LEU A 71 18.96 -42.29 -6.98
CA LEU A 71 17.52 -42.25 -6.69
C LEU A 71 16.75 -42.95 -7.81
N THR A 72 16.43 -44.23 -7.63
CA THR A 72 15.31 -44.85 -8.36
C THR A 72 14.00 -44.26 -7.83
N PRO A 73 13.03 -43.91 -8.69
CA PRO A 73 11.88 -43.12 -8.28
C PRO A 73 10.86 -43.96 -7.50
N VAL A 74 10.79 -43.79 -6.17
CA VAL A 74 9.66 -44.24 -5.36
C VAL A 74 8.50 -43.24 -5.52
N HIS A 75 7.90 -43.27 -6.71
CA HIS A 75 6.59 -42.78 -7.15
C HIS A 75 6.65 -42.66 -8.69
N ASP A 76 5.68 -43.23 -9.42
CA ASP A 76 5.74 -43.46 -10.88
C ASP A 76 5.72 -42.21 -11.78
N ARG A 77 6.03 -41.03 -11.26
CA ARG A 77 6.37 -39.83 -12.03
C ARG A 77 7.49 -39.08 -11.33
N PRO A 78 8.60 -38.72 -12.01
CA PRO A 78 9.58 -37.81 -11.43
C PRO A 78 8.88 -36.50 -11.08
N VAL A 79 9.11 -36.00 -9.86
CA VAL A 79 8.63 -34.69 -9.46
C VAL A 79 9.36 -33.67 -10.34
N ILE A 80 8.63 -33.03 -11.25
CA ILE A 80 9.21 -32.03 -12.14
C ILE A 80 9.39 -30.73 -11.34
N LEU A 81 10.66 -30.46 -11.01
CA LEU A 81 11.13 -29.29 -10.25
C LEU A 81 11.69 -28.20 -11.19
N ASP A 82 11.41 -28.25 -12.49
CA ASP A 82 11.99 -27.41 -13.54
C ASP A 82 11.51 -25.94 -13.56
N GLY A 83 10.88 -25.50 -12.46
CA GLY A 83 10.49 -24.12 -12.25
C GLY A 83 11.71 -23.21 -12.22
N ARG A 84 11.99 -22.55 -13.34
CA ARG A 84 13.10 -21.63 -13.50
C ARG A 84 12.91 -20.41 -12.60
N PRO A 85 14.00 -19.72 -12.20
CA PRO A 85 13.89 -18.47 -11.49
C PRO A 85 13.36 -17.40 -12.46
N GLY A 86 12.84 -16.30 -11.92
CA GLY A 86 12.74 -15.06 -12.70
C GLY A 86 14.11 -14.40 -12.88
N ASP A 87 14.14 -13.16 -13.35
CA ASP A 87 15.37 -12.37 -13.55
C ASP A 87 16.23 -12.14 -12.27
N ARG A 88 15.83 -12.69 -11.12
CA ARG A 88 16.42 -12.45 -9.81
C ARG A 88 16.23 -13.66 -8.88
N GLU A 89 17.19 -13.84 -7.98
CA GLU A 89 17.24 -14.93 -6.99
C GLU A 89 15.99 -15.03 -6.08
N GLU A 90 15.24 -13.93 -5.87
CA GLU A 90 14.03 -13.91 -5.05
C GLU A 90 12.72 -14.32 -5.76
N ILE A 91 12.76 -14.52 -7.09
CA ILE A 91 11.59 -14.78 -7.94
C ILE A 91 11.58 -16.23 -8.43
N GLY A 92 10.45 -16.92 -8.25
CA GLY A 92 10.21 -18.27 -8.81
C GLY A 92 10.02 -19.36 -7.75
N LEU A 93 10.02 -20.62 -8.19
CA LEU A 93 9.88 -21.77 -7.29
C LEU A 93 11.18 -22.09 -6.54
N PHE A 94 12.33 -21.71 -7.12
CA PHE A 94 13.68 -21.95 -6.62
C PHE A 94 14.55 -20.72 -6.89
N THR A 95 15.65 -20.56 -6.15
CA THR A 95 16.65 -19.52 -6.42
C THR A 95 17.50 -19.88 -7.65
N GLU A 96 18.27 -18.91 -8.16
CA GLU A 96 19.12 -19.08 -9.34
C GLU A 96 20.01 -20.33 -9.29
N TRP A 97 20.82 -20.47 -8.23
CA TRP A 97 21.74 -21.60 -8.08
C TRP A 97 21.03 -22.92 -7.84
N GLN A 98 19.87 -22.90 -7.18
CA GLN A 98 19.02 -24.08 -7.01
C GLN A 98 18.47 -24.58 -8.35
N SER A 99 18.02 -23.67 -9.22
CA SER A 99 17.62 -24.03 -10.59
C SER A 99 18.81 -24.48 -11.44
N GLU A 100 20.02 -23.90 -11.27
CA GLU A 100 21.23 -24.41 -11.93
C GLU A 100 21.57 -25.83 -11.48
N PHE A 101 21.45 -26.14 -10.18
CA PHE A 101 21.62 -27.49 -9.65
C PHE A 101 20.58 -28.45 -10.24
N LEU A 102 19.30 -28.07 -10.25
CA LEU A 102 18.23 -28.91 -10.80
C LEU A 102 18.41 -29.15 -12.31
N ALA A 103 19.02 -28.20 -13.03
CA ALA A 103 19.31 -28.33 -14.46
C ALA A 103 20.62 -29.06 -14.80
N THR A 104 21.64 -29.02 -13.94
CA THR A 104 23.02 -29.44 -14.27
C THR A 104 23.73 -30.33 -13.24
N GLY A 105 23.14 -30.52 -12.06
CA GLY A 105 23.76 -31.21 -10.91
C GLY A 105 24.86 -30.43 -10.18
N ARG A 106 25.26 -29.25 -10.67
CA ARG A 106 26.33 -28.42 -10.08
C ARG A 106 25.84 -27.60 -8.89
N ASN A 107 26.75 -27.09 -8.07
CA ASN A 107 26.47 -26.23 -6.92
C ASN A 107 25.67 -26.88 -5.76
N ARG A 108 25.50 -28.21 -5.75
CA ARG A 108 24.84 -28.95 -4.64
C ARG A 108 25.31 -28.50 -3.26
N ASP A 109 26.62 -28.54 -3.06
CA ASP A 109 27.21 -28.31 -1.74
C ASP A 109 27.23 -26.80 -1.41
N LEU A 110 27.26 -25.92 -2.42
CA LEU A 110 27.10 -24.48 -2.24
C LEU A 110 25.68 -24.12 -1.77
N ILE A 111 24.63 -24.75 -2.32
CA ILE A 111 23.24 -24.58 -1.88
C ILE A 111 23.07 -25.01 -0.41
N ILE A 112 23.75 -26.08 -0.01
CA ILE A 112 23.76 -26.58 1.37
C ILE A 112 24.54 -25.61 2.29
N GLU A 113 25.76 -25.20 1.93
CA GLU A 113 26.56 -24.21 2.67
C GLU A 113 25.81 -22.88 2.86
N GLN A 114 25.14 -22.42 1.80
CA GLN A 114 24.32 -21.21 1.79
C GLN A 114 23.17 -21.30 2.79
N ALA A 115 22.39 -22.39 2.74
CA ALA A 115 21.27 -22.59 3.66
C ALA A 115 21.75 -22.73 5.11
N ASP A 116 22.85 -23.47 5.34
CA ASP A 116 23.47 -23.62 6.67
C ASP A 116 23.95 -22.29 7.23
N SER A 117 24.55 -21.42 6.42
CA SER A 117 24.98 -20.08 6.83
C SER A 117 23.86 -19.14 7.27
N LEU A 118 22.60 -19.54 7.05
CA LEU A 118 21.40 -18.75 7.33
C LEU A 118 20.47 -19.38 8.37
N LEU A 119 20.78 -20.55 8.94
CA LEU A 119 19.91 -21.21 9.92
C LEU A 119 19.64 -20.37 11.17
N ASP A 120 20.65 -19.65 11.64
CA ASP A 120 20.58 -18.78 12.84
C ASP A 120 20.00 -17.38 12.55
N ALA A 121 19.63 -17.09 11.30
CA ALA A 121 18.98 -15.82 10.97
C ALA A 121 17.57 -15.77 11.61
N PRO A 122 17.06 -14.58 11.97
CA PRO A 122 15.83 -14.42 12.73
C PRO A 122 14.56 -14.60 11.86
N TRP A 123 14.40 -15.77 11.23
CA TRP A 123 13.29 -16.10 10.31
C TRP A 123 11.87 -15.98 10.87
N CYS A 124 11.74 -15.81 12.19
CA CYS A 124 10.49 -15.65 12.92
C CYS A 124 10.22 -14.17 13.31
N ASP A 125 11.14 -13.25 13.02
CA ASP A 125 11.03 -11.81 13.25
C ASP A 125 11.17 -11.04 11.92
N TYR A 126 10.03 -10.55 11.44
CA TYR A 126 9.92 -9.85 10.16
C TYR A 126 10.76 -8.57 10.08
N ASP A 127 10.91 -7.83 11.17
CA ASP A 127 11.64 -6.55 11.15
C ASP A 127 13.15 -6.80 11.22
N ALA A 128 13.59 -7.81 11.99
CA ALA A 128 14.98 -8.25 11.99
C ALA A 128 15.39 -8.84 10.62
N MET A 129 14.54 -9.65 9.98
CA MET A 129 14.80 -10.25 8.66
C MET A 129 15.19 -9.23 7.57
N LYS A 130 14.66 -8.00 7.60
CA LYS A 130 14.97 -6.93 6.63
C LYS A 130 16.45 -6.53 6.62
N THR A 131 17.20 -6.87 7.66
CA THR A 131 18.56 -6.39 7.92
C THR A 131 19.64 -7.46 7.77
N VAL A 132 19.25 -8.72 7.53
CA VAL A 132 20.17 -9.88 7.48
C VAL A 132 21.04 -9.80 6.22
N PRO A 133 22.38 -9.63 6.33
CA PRO A 133 23.28 -9.68 5.19
C PRO A 133 23.52 -11.13 4.78
N TRP A 134 23.72 -11.38 3.49
CA TRP A 134 23.98 -12.73 2.98
C TRP A 134 25.09 -12.74 1.90
N LYS A 135 25.69 -13.92 1.67
CA LYS A 135 26.88 -14.20 0.85
C LYS A 135 26.53 -14.19 -0.65
N GLY A 136 26.11 -13.02 -1.12
CA GLY A 136 25.65 -12.71 -2.48
C GLY A 136 25.23 -11.25 -2.64
N GLY A 137 24.80 -10.60 -1.55
CA GLY A 137 24.49 -9.18 -1.51
C GLY A 137 23.75 -8.76 -0.24
N LYS A 138 23.48 -7.45 -0.10
CA LYS A 138 22.54 -6.97 0.93
C LYS A 138 21.12 -7.17 0.42
N TYR A 139 20.45 -8.20 0.90
CA TYR A 139 19.01 -8.35 0.73
C TYR A 139 18.27 -7.34 1.61
N ALA A 140 17.58 -6.39 0.99
CA ALA A 140 16.41 -5.80 1.62
C ALA A 140 15.25 -6.76 1.37
N VAL A 141 14.91 -7.58 2.37
CA VAL A 141 13.79 -8.54 2.26
C VAL A 141 12.48 -7.76 2.14
N SER A 142 12.07 -7.45 0.92
CA SER A 142 10.73 -6.94 0.63
C SER A 142 9.74 -8.07 0.86
N PHE A 143 8.67 -7.79 1.63
CA PHE A 143 7.70 -8.79 2.10
C PHE A 143 7.21 -9.75 1.00
N SER A 144 6.98 -9.23 -0.21
CA SER A 144 6.42 -9.98 -1.33
C SER A 144 7.44 -10.75 -2.19
N HIS A 145 8.71 -10.87 -1.77
CA HIS A 145 9.72 -11.67 -2.47
C HIS A 145 10.61 -12.46 -1.49
N LEU A 146 10.10 -13.59 -0.98
CA LEU A 146 10.88 -14.48 -0.12
C LEU A 146 11.54 -15.60 -0.95
N PRO A 147 12.88 -15.72 -0.96
CA PRO A 147 13.57 -16.78 -1.70
C PRO A 147 13.29 -18.16 -1.09
N ASN A 148 13.21 -19.20 -1.93
CA ASN A 148 12.97 -20.58 -1.47
C ASN A 148 14.28 -21.25 -0.99
N LEU A 149 14.94 -20.69 0.01
CA LEU A 149 16.30 -21.10 0.38
C LEU A 149 16.38 -22.53 0.93
N PHE A 150 15.34 -23.00 1.61
CA PHE A 150 15.43 -24.15 2.52
C PHE A 150 14.80 -25.45 2.00
N PHE A 151 13.83 -25.37 1.07
CA PHE A 151 13.14 -26.56 0.59
C PHE A 151 14.06 -27.51 -0.19
N LEU A 152 14.93 -26.99 -1.07
CA LEU A 152 15.84 -27.84 -1.83
C LEU A 152 16.98 -28.44 -0.97
N PRO A 153 17.65 -27.70 -0.06
CA PRO A 153 18.55 -28.32 0.93
C PRO A 153 17.89 -29.44 1.73
N TYR A 154 16.64 -29.24 2.18
CA TYR A 154 15.85 -30.29 2.83
C TYR A 154 15.69 -31.53 1.93
N LEU A 155 15.26 -31.37 0.68
CA LEU A 155 15.15 -32.49 -0.27
C LEU A 155 16.49 -33.21 -0.54
N LEU A 156 17.61 -32.48 -0.49
CA LEU A 156 18.96 -32.99 -0.78
C LEU A 156 19.65 -33.71 0.39
N THR A 157 19.11 -33.57 1.60
CA THR A 157 19.76 -34.02 2.85
C THR A 157 18.84 -34.80 3.78
N GLY A 158 17.52 -34.59 3.71
CA GLY A 158 16.56 -35.05 4.70
C GLY A 158 16.63 -34.32 6.05
N ASP A 159 17.45 -33.28 6.20
CA ASP A 159 17.71 -32.64 7.49
C ASP A 159 16.58 -31.69 7.89
N ARG A 160 15.96 -31.97 9.05
CA ARG A 160 14.85 -31.17 9.60
C ARG A 160 15.26 -29.76 10.04
N LYS A 161 16.55 -29.44 10.17
CA LYS A 161 17.00 -28.08 10.54
C LYS A 161 16.49 -27.00 9.57
N TYR A 162 16.33 -27.33 8.30
CA TYR A 162 15.81 -26.44 7.26
C TYR A 162 14.29 -26.19 7.34
N VAL A 163 13.54 -27.04 8.04
CA VAL A 163 12.07 -26.93 8.11
C VAL A 163 11.66 -25.75 8.99
N ALA A 164 12.34 -25.53 10.12
CA ALA A 164 11.97 -24.49 11.08
C ALA A 164 12.01 -23.05 10.51
N PRO A 165 13.01 -22.64 9.70
CA PRO A 165 12.96 -21.40 8.93
C PRO A 165 11.73 -21.28 8.01
N MET A 166 11.33 -22.38 7.33
CA MET A 166 10.16 -22.38 6.44
C MET A 166 8.85 -22.18 7.22
N GLU A 167 8.69 -22.86 8.36
CA GLU A 167 7.52 -22.72 9.25
C GLU A 167 7.39 -21.28 9.77
N CYS A 168 8.50 -20.67 10.20
CA CYS A 168 8.50 -19.28 10.65
C CYS A 168 8.20 -18.28 9.52
N VAL A 169 8.76 -18.48 8.32
CA VAL A 169 8.43 -17.69 7.13
C VAL A 169 6.94 -17.75 6.82
N TYR A 170 6.33 -18.94 6.84
CA TYR A 170 4.89 -19.10 6.63
C TYR A 170 4.08 -18.35 7.69
N ARG A 171 4.46 -18.47 8.98
CA ARG A 171 3.78 -17.77 10.07
C ARG A 171 3.85 -16.25 9.94
N ILE A 172 5.00 -15.69 9.57
CA ILE A 172 5.14 -14.25 9.29
C ILE A 172 4.17 -13.80 8.19
N LEU A 173 4.08 -14.56 7.08
CA LEU A 173 3.15 -14.26 5.99
C LEU A 173 1.68 -14.26 6.46
N GLN A 174 1.32 -15.12 7.42
CA GLN A 174 -0.02 -15.13 8.03
C GLN A 174 -0.23 -13.93 9.00
N GLU A 175 0.75 -13.57 9.83
CA GLU A 175 0.59 -12.49 10.83
C GLU A 175 0.66 -11.06 10.24
N TRP A 176 1.30 -10.87 9.09
CA TRP A 176 1.64 -9.55 8.54
C TRP A 176 0.46 -8.60 8.25
N PRO A 177 -0.73 -9.03 7.77
CA PRO A 177 -1.85 -8.13 7.54
C PRO A 177 -2.32 -7.38 8.80
N GLN A 178 -2.09 -7.96 9.98
CA GLN A 178 -2.44 -7.34 11.26
C GLN A 178 -1.42 -6.25 11.67
N LYS A 179 -0.12 -6.55 11.53
CA LYS A 179 0.97 -5.67 12.00
C LYS A 179 1.20 -4.46 11.09
N SER A 180 1.12 -4.65 9.77
CA SER A 180 1.52 -3.63 8.78
C SER A 180 0.49 -2.55 8.48
N ARG A 181 -0.79 -2.76 8.83
CA ARG A 181 -1.89 -1.85 8.45
C ARG A 181 -2.62 -1.19 9.61
N GLY A 182 -2.33 -1.56 10.87
CA GLY A 182 -3.10 -1.12 12.04
C GLY A 182 -4.59 -1.49 12.00
N SER A 183 -4.98 -2.35 11.06
CA SER A 183 -6.37 -2.63 10.72
C SER A 183 -6.85 -3.83 11.54
N ALA A 184 -7.52 -3.55 12.66
CA ALA A 184 -8.13 -4.57 13.50
C ALA A 184 -9.33 -5.30 12.85
N THR A 185 -9.72 -4.92 11.62
CA THR A 185 -10.92 -5.42 10.93
C THR A 185 -10.65 -6.48 9.86
N ILE A 186 -9.40 -6.70 9.44
CA ILE A 186 -9.05 -7.91 8.68
C ILE A 186 -8.86 -9.02 9.71
N PRO A 187 -9.71 -10.07 9.76
CA PRO A 187 -9.51 -11.18 10.68
C PRO A 187 -8.12 -11.78 10.46
N ALA A 188 -7.43 -12.17 11.55
CA ALA A 188 -6.12 -12.80 11.43
C ALA A 188 -6.13 -13.90 10.37
N LEU A 189 -5.05 -14.04 9.60
CA LEU A 189 -4.90 -15.28 8.85
C LEU A 189 -4.74 -16.44 9.84
N GLY A 190 -5.32 -17.58 9.49
CA GLY A 190 -5.37 -18.73 10.36
C GLY A 190 -4.04 -19.44 10.48
N VAL A 191 -3.18 -18.98 11.39
CA VAL A 191 -2.09 -19.79 11.95
C VAL A 191 -2.66 -21.08 12.61
N ASP A 192 -3.97 -21.10 12.89
CA ASP A 192 -4.73 -22.29 13.31
C ASP A 192 -5.03 -23.32 12.20
N GLY A 193 -4.61 -23.07 10.96
CA GLY A 193 -4.86 -23.93 9.80
C GLY A 193 -6.32 -23.97 9.33
N LYS A 194 -7.24 -23.23 9.95
CA LYS A 194 -8.70 -23.30 9.69
C LYS A 194 -9.21 -22.29 8.68
N ARG A 195 -8.40 -21.30 8.30
CA ARG A 195 -8.76 -20.24 7.36
C ARG A 195 -7.98 -20.41 6.05
N PRO A 196 -8.58 -20.09 4.90
CA PRO A 196 -7.83 -19.98 3.66
C PRO A 196 -6.82 -18.85 3.75
N MET A 197 -5.76 -18.90 2.94
CA MET A 197 -4.92 -17.72 2.75
C MET A 197 -5.74 -16.58 2.12
N PHE A 198 -5.70 -15.41 2.73
CA PHE A 198 -6.22 -14.16 2.17
C PHE A 198 -5.08 -13.46 1.42
N TRP A 199 -5.31 -13.09 0.17
CA TRP A 199 -4.31 -12.45 -0.68
C TRP A 199 -4.70 -11.01 -1.01
N LEU A 200 -3.77 -10.08 -0.81
CA LEU A 200 -3.93 -8.66 -1.14
C LEU A 200 -3.50 -8.37 -2.58
N THR A 201 -2.49 -9.11 -3.03
CA THR A 201 -2.04 -9.23 -4.42
C THR A 201 -1.74 -10.70 -4.69
N GLY A 202 -1.80 -11.14 -5.95
CA GLY A 202 -1.45 -12.53 -6.29
C GLY A 202 0.04 -12.80 -6.37
N ARG A 203 0.87 -11.75 -6.31
CA ARG A 203 2.24 -11.85 -5.83
C ARG A 203 2.23 -12.47 -4.42
N ASP A 204 1.51 -11.90 -3.46
CA ASP A 204 1.43 -12.47 -2.11
C ASP A 204 0.81 -13.89 -2.12
N TYR A 205 -0.16 -14.16 -3.02
CA TYR A 205 -0.74 -15.50 -3.20
C TYR A 205 0.29 -16.54 -3.66
N ALA A 206 1.07 -16.26 -4.72
CA ALA A 206 1.96 -17.24 -5.34
C ALA A 206 3.09 -17.69 -4.38
N TRP A 207 3.79 -16.75 -3.74
CA TRP A 207 4.85 -17.09 -2.77
C TRP A 207 4.29 -17.84 -1.56
N SER A 208 3.13 -17.41 -1.05
CA SER A 208 2.50 -18.08 0.09
C SER A 208 2.03 -19.50 -0.28
N LEU A 209 1.46 -19.69 -1.46
CA LEU A 209 1.02 -21.00 -1.96
C LEU A 209 2.19 -21.95 -2.21
N ARG A 210 3.29 -21.45 -2.81
CA ARG A 210 4.54 -22.22 -2.95
C ARG A 210 5.01 -22.73 -1.59
N ASN A 211 5.17 -21.83 -0.62
CA ASN A 211 5.70 -22.19 0.70
C ASN A 211 4.75 -23.14 1.45
N LEU A 212 3.43 -22.89 1.38
CA LEU A 212 2.42 -23.72 2.02
C LEU A 212 2.36 -25.14 1.43
N ALA A 213 2.41 -25.27 0.09
CA ALA A 213 2.43 -26.58 -0.56
C ALA A 213 3.69 -27.38 -0.20
N GLN A 214 4.83 -26.70 -0.06
CA GLN A 214 6.10 -27.31 0.37
C GLN A 214 6.05 -27.75 1.85
N LEU A 215 5.51 -26.93 2.74
CA LEU A 215 5.30 -27.31 4.14
C LEU A 215 4.30 -28.46 4.30
N ALA A 216 3.20 -28.46 3.53
CA ALA A 216 2.25 -29.58 3.50
C ALA A 216 2.91 -30.88 3.00
N TYR A 217 3.86 -30.81 2.05
CA TYR A 217 4.65 -31.96 1.60
C TYR A 217 5.56 -32.50 2.71
N ILE A 218 6.19 -31.60 3.49
CA ILE A 218 7.04 -31.96 4.64
C ILE A 218 6.18 -32.55 5.78
N GLU A 219 4.98 -32.00 6.02
CA GLU A 219 4.02 -32.51 7.00
C GLU A 219 3.55 -33.93 6.65
N LYS A 220 3.29 -34.21 5.37
CA LYS A 220 2.93 -35.54 4.88
C LYS A 220 4.00 -36.60 5.17
N ARG A 221 5.25 -36.18 5.41
CA ARG A 221 6.38 -37.03 5.81
C ARG A 221 6.61 -37.09 7.33
N GLY A 222 5.82 -36.35 8.12
CA GLY A 222 5.99 -36.23 9.56
C GLY A 222 7.22 -35.42 10.00
N ASP A 223 7.72 -34.54 9.11
CA ASP A 223 8.96 -33.79 9.29
C ASP A 223 8.76 -32.33 9.78
N THR A 224 7.52 -31.84 9.82
CA THR A 224 7.16 -30.53 10.41
C THR A 224 7.00 -30.57 11.93
N ARG A 225 6.99 -29.39 12.57
CA ARG A 225 6.65 -29.25 14.00
C ARG A 225 5.14 -29.15 14.21
N GLU A 226 4.44 -28.56 13.25
CA GLU A 226 2.99 -28.37 13.27
C GLU A 226 2.31 -29.24 12.19
N ALA A 227 1.09 -29.71 12.49
CA ALA A 227 0.26 -30.52 11.61
C ALA A 227 -0.97 -29.71 11.15
N ILE A 228 -0.70 -28.63 10.42
CA ILE A 228 -1.71 -27.61 10.02
C ILE A 228 -1.65 -27.24 8.54
N TYR A 229 -0.54 -27.50 7.85
CA TYR A 229 -0.24 -27.02 6.51
C TYR A 229 -1.02 -27.80 5.45
N ILE A 230 -1.24 -29.11 5.63
CA ILE A 230 -2.14 -29.89 4.75
C ILE A 230 -3.57 -29.31 4.83
N GLN A 231 -4.06 -29.04 6.03
CA GLN A 231 -5.41 -28.48 6.22
C GLN A 231 -5.52 -27.04 5.71
N ALA A 232 -4.50 -26.21 5.92
CA ALA A 232 -4.44 -24.85 5.39
C ALA A 232 -4.34 -24.82 3.85
N LEU A 233 -3.62 -25.78 3.25
CA LEU A 233 -3.54 -25.95 1.80
C LEU A 233 -4.91 -26.33 1.23
N GLU A 234 -5.61 -27.29 1.85
CA GLU A 234 -6.97 -27.68 1.46
C GLU A 234 -7.96 -26.51 1.61
N ASN A 235 -7.91 -25.78 2.72
CA ASN A 235 -8.77 -24.61 2.92
C ASN A 235 -8.53 -23.52 1.87
N THR A 236 -7.26 -23.29 1.50
CA THR A 236 -6.90 -22.38 0.41
C THR A 236 -7.45 -22.88 -0.93
N ARG A 237 -7.37 -24.18 -1.20
CA ARG A 237 -7.92 -24.81 -2.42
C ARG A 237 -9.42 -24.64 -2.52
N GLN A 238 -10.15 -24.84 -1.42
CA GLN A 238 -11.60 -24.65 -1.35
C GLN A 238 -11.99 -23.18 -1.60
N ALA A 239 -11.25 -22.22 -1.05
CA ALA A 239 -11.47 -20.80 -1.36
C ALA A 239 -11.20 -20.48 -2.84
N ALA A 240 -10.15 -21.05 -3.44
CA ALA A 240 -9.88 -20.90 -4.87
C ALA A 240 -11.01 -21.48 -5.73
N LEU A 241 -11.53 -22.67 -5.39
CA LEU A 241 -12.68 -23.27 -6.08
C LEU A 241 -13.96 -22.44 -5.93
N GLN A 242 -14.27 -21.95 -4.71
CA GLN A 242 -15.43 -21.10 -4.47
C GLN A 242 -15.39 -19.83 -5.33
N ARG A 243 -14.20 -19.22 -5.45
CA ARG A 243 -13.94 -18.05 -6.30
C ARG A 243 -14.05 -18.35 -7.80
N MET A 244 -13.55 -19.51 -8.26
CA MET A 244 -13.73 -19.96 -9.65
C MET A 244 -15.20 -20.12 -10.07
N HIS A 245 -16.13 -20.21 -9.12
CA HIS A 245 -17.58 -20.28 -9.36
C HIS A 245 -18.31 -18.94 -9.16
N ASN A 246 -17.63 -17.87 -8.74
CA ASN A 246 -18.24 -16.55 -8.61
C ASN A 246 -18.02 -15.74 -9.90
N PRO A 247 -19.10 -15.34 -10.62
CA PRO A 247 -18.96 -14.57 -11.87
C PRO A 247 -18.53 -13.12 -11.66
N ILE A 248 -18.59 -12.60 -10.42
CA ILE A 248 -18.16 -11.24 -10.03
C ILE A 248 -16.76 -11.28 -9.41
N GLU A 249 -16.47 -12.30 -8.61
CA GLU A 249 -15.14 -12.59 -8.04
C GLU A 249 -14.50 -13.79 -8.76
N SER A 250 -14.30 -13.75 -10.07
CA SER A 250 -13.63 -14.84 -10.80
C SER A 250 -12.11 -14.79 -10.55
N GLU A 251 -11.74 -14.93 -9.26
CA GLU A 251 -10.70 -14.17 -8.55
C GLU A 251 -9.24 -14.55 -8.86
N PHE A 252 -9.05 -15.37 -9.89
CA PHE A 252 -7.95 -15.14 -10.83
C PHE A 252 -8.28 -13.96 -11.79
N HIS A 253 -8.98 -12.95 -11.28
CA HIS A 253 -9.15 -11.64 -11.90
C HIS A 253 -7.80 -10.93 -11.76
N VAL A 254 -6.84 -11.35 -12.58
CA VAL A 254 -5.51 -10.72 -12.78
C VAL A 254 -5.62 -9.24 -13.23
N LEU A 255 -6.86 -8.79 -13.42
CA LEU A 255 -7.35 -7.66 -14.19
C LEU A 255 -8.42 -6.88 -13.41
N GLY A 256 -8.78 -7.33 -12.20
CA GLY A 256 -9.71 -6.64 -11.33
C GLY A 256 -9.01 -5.40 -10.75
N GLU A 257 -9.57 -4.23 -11.01
CA GLU A 257 -9.06 -2.96 -10.52
C GLU A 257 -9.14 -2.93 -8.97
N ASN A 258 -8.04 -3.30 -8.32
CA ASN A 258 -7.96 -3.23 -6.86
C ASN A 258 -7.89 -1.75 -6.47
N GLN A 259 -9.03 -1.17 -6.13
CA GLN A 259 -9.24 0.28 -5.87
C GLN A 259 -8.34 0.85 -4.75
N LEU A 260 -7.59 0.00 -4.05
CA LEU A 260 -6.59 0.37 -3.05
C LEU A 260 -5.23 0.70 -3.69
N ALA A 261 -5.15 1.93 -4.23
CA ALA A 261 -3.95 2.74 -4.46
C ALA A 261 -2.82 2.17 -5.35
N ALA A 262 -2.83 2.59 -6.63
CA ALA A 262 -1.70 2.95 -7.52
C ALA A 262 -0.46 2.04 -7.73
N ALA A 263 -0.13 1.08 -6.86
CA ALA A 263 1.12 0.32 -6.87
C ALA A 263 0.95 -1.18 -7.16
N ASN A 264 -0.28 -1.67 -7.29
CA ASN A 264 -0.61 -3.09 -7.51
C ASN A 264 -1.02 -3.37 -8.95
N GLN A 265 -0.24 -2.87 -9.92
CA GLN A 265 -0.37 -3.25 -11.31
C GLN A 265 0.11 -4.69 -11.49
N TRP A 266 -0.72 -5.54 -12.11
CA TRP A 266 -0.48 -6.97 -12.23
C TRP A 266 0.13 -7.33 -13.58
N SER A 267 1.45 -7.47 -13.58
CA SER A 267 2.23 -7.92 -14.74
C SER A 267 2.09 -9.42 -15.00
N GLY A 268 2.04 -9.85 -16.27
CA GLY A 268 1.79 -11.25 -16.69
C GLY A 268 2.69 -12.33 -16.06
N TRP A 269 3.88 -11.98 -15.58
CA TRP A 269 4.75 -12.91 -14.85
C TRP A 269 4.20 -13.33 -13.48
N PHE A 270 3.36 -12.52 -12.82
CA PHE A 270 2.66 -12.93 -11.59
C PHE A 270 1.67 -14.05 -11.86
N GLU A 271 0.90 -13.96 -12.96
CA GLU A 271 -0.02 -15.01 -13.38
C GLU A 271 0.76 -16.31 -13.68
N GLY A 272 1.85 -16.19 -14.44
CA GLY A 272 2.78 -17.30 -14.67
C GLY A 272 3.26 -17.95 -13.37
N PHE A 273 3.63 -17.15 -12.36
CA PHE A 273 4.13 -17.69 -11.10
C PHE A 273 3.03 -18.27 -10.19
N ILE A 274 1.80 -17.75 -10.22
CA ILE A 274 0.62 -18.41 -9.63
C ILE A 274 0.40 -19.77 -10.30
N GLY A 275 0.46 -19.79 -11.63
CA GLY A 275 0.33 -21.00 -12.43
C GLY A 275 1.38 -22.07 -12.08
N MET A 276 2.65 -21.67 -11.94
CA MET A 276 3.73 -22.51 -11.43
C MET A 276 3.43 -23.02 -10.02
N SER A 277 2.98 -22.15 -9.10
CA SER A 277 2.73 -22.51 -7.69
C SER A 277 1.57 -23.50 -7.52
N VAL A 278 0.48 -23.31 -8.27
CA VAL A 278 -0.66 -24.25 -8.32
C VAL A 278 -0.21 -25.61 -8.90
N ASN A 279 0.56 -25.62 -9.99
CA ASN A 279 1.08 -26.87 -10.55
C ASN A 279 2.17 -27.52 -9.68
N HIS A 280 2.90 -26.74 -8.88
CA HIS A 280 3.87 -27.25 -7.90
C HIS A 280 3.18 -28.07 -6.82
N ALA A 281 2.02 -27.62 -6.30
CA ALA A 281 1.23 -28.41 -5.35
C ALA A 281 0.85 -29.78 -5.94
N ILE A 282 0.41 -29.82 -7.21
CA ILE A 282 0.10 -31.08 -7.91
C ILE A 282 1.37 -31.93 -8.06
N ASN A 283 2.53 -31.35 -8.37
CA ASN A 283 3.81 -32.07 -8.48
C ASN A 283 4.25 -32.67 -7.14
N LEU A 284 4.02 -31.96 -6.02
CA LEU A 284 4.23 -32.44 -4.64
C LEU A 284 3.21 -33.51 -4.19
N GLY A 285 2.22 -33.83 -5.03
CA GLY A 285 1.28 -34.94 -4.81
C GLY A 285 -0.12 -34.53 -4.36
N PHE A 286 -0.41 -33.22 -4.28
CA PHE A 286 -1.74 -32.67 -3.97
C PHE A 286 -2.61 -32.62 -5.24
N LYS A 287 -2.99 -33.80 -5.75
CA LYS A 287 -3.65 -33.96 -7.06
C LYS A 287 -5.04 -33.30 -7.14
N GLU A 288 -5.68 -33.10 -6.00
CA GLU A 288 -6.94 -32.36 -5.82
C GLU A 288 -6.88 -30.88 -6.27
N TRP A 289 -5.68 -30.31 -6.46
CA TRP A 289 -5.48 -28.99 -7.07
C TRP A 289 -5.64 -28.98 -8.61
N LYS A 290 -5.73 -30.15 -9.27
CA LYS A 290 -5.84 -30.23 -10.74
C LYS A 290 -7.00 -29.39 -11.33
N PRO A 291 -8.22 -29.36 -10.77
CA PRO A 291 -9.29 -28.52 -11.31
C PRO A 291 -8.97 -27.02 -11.28
N VAL A 292 -8.21 -26.56 -10.28
CA VAL A 292 -7.74 -25.17 -10.18
C VAL A 292 -6.71 -24.89 -11.27
N ALA A 293 -5.78 -25.81 -11.51
CA ALA A 293 -4.81 -25.70 -12.61
C ALA A 293 -5.47 -25.73 -14.00
N GLU A 294 -6.44 -26.61 -14.21
CA GLU A 294 -7.18 -26.74 -15.47
C GLU A 294 -8.00 -25.48 -15.77
N TRP A 295 -8.72 -24.96 -14.77
CA TRP A 295 -9.45 -23.71 -14.90
C TRP A 295 -8.49 -22.53 -15.18
N HIS A 296 -7.41 -22.40 -14.41
CA HIS A 296 -6.48 -21.27 -14.54
C HIS A 296 -5.78 -21.25 -15.91
N PHE A 297 -5.33 -22.43 -16.38
CA PHE A 297 -4.70 -22.55 -17.69
C PHE A 297 -5.68 -22.34 -18.84
N LYS A 298 -6.89 -22.89 -18.75
CA LYS A 298 -7.96 -22.64 -19.73
C LYS A 298 -8.36 -21.16 -19.78
N HIS A 299 -8.38 -20.48 -18.64
CA HIS A 299 -8.69 -19.05 -18.53
C HIS A 299 -7.60 -18.17 -19.15
N LEU A 300 -6.31 -18.51 -18.97
CA LEU A 300 -5.22 -17.90 -19.75
C LEU A 300 -5.48 -18.08 -21.26
N GLN A 301 -5.64 -19.33 -21.72
CA GLN A 301 -5.84 -19.64 -23.14
C GLN A 301 -7.06 -18.93 -23.73
N TRP A 302 -8.17 -18.82 -22.99
CA TRP A 302 -9.35 -18.13 -23.50
C TRP A 302 -9.12 -16.61 -23.61
N ARG A 303 -8.59 -15.97 -22.56
CA ARG A 303 -8.29 -14.52 -22.58
C ARG A 303 -7.22 -14.14 -23.60
N CYS A 304 -6.39 -15.11 -23.96
CA CYS A 304 -5.25 -14.94 -24.85
C CYS A 304 -5.44 -15.59 -26.23
N GLY A 305 -6.60 -16.16 -26.54
CA GLY A 305 -6.78 -16.98 -27.74
C GLY A 305 -5.76 -18.14 -27.87
N GLU A 306 -5.68 -18.74 -29.06
CA GLU A 306 -4.84 -19.93 -29.27
C GLU A 306 -3.35 -19.63 -29.37
N LYS A 307 -2.95 -18.44 -29.85
CA LYS A 307 -1.54 -18.05 -30.08
C LYS A 307 -1.03 -16.92 -29.20
N TRP A 308 -1.93 -16.08 -28.71
CA TRP A 308 -1.58 -14.90 -27.94
C TRP A 308 -1.13 -15.15 -26.48
N PRO A 309 -1.14 -16.36 -25.88
CA PRO A 309 -0.40 -16.62 -24.64
C PRO A 309 1.08 -16.26 -24.75
N ILE A 310 1.68 -16.37 -25.94
CA ILE A 310 3.09 -16.04 -26.19
C ILE A 310 3.33 -14.53 -26.02
N LYS A 311 2.42 -13.71 -26.54
CA LYS A 311 2.50 -12.25 -26.43
C LYS A 311 2.03 -11.73 -25.07
N ALA A 312 1.06 -12.39 -24.43
CA ALA A 312 0.44 -11.94 -23.18
C ALA A 312 1.29 -12.18 -21.92
N CYS A 313 2.27 -13.08 -21.97
CA CYS A 313 3.18 -13.28 -20.83
C CYS A 313 4.09 -12.06 -20.57
N ASP A 314 4.19 -11.17 -21.56
CA ASP A 314 4.87 -9.89 -21.43
C ASP A 314 3.93 -8.70 -21.15
N SER A 315 2.60 -8.81 -21.36
CA SER A 315 1.67 -7.68 -21.21
C SER A 315 1.32 -7.40 -19.73
N ASP A 316 1.08 -6.11 -19.41
CA ASP A 316 0.84 -5.65 -18.02
C ASP A 316 -0.63 -5.36 -17.68
N HIS A 317 -1.55 -5.33 -18.66
CA HIS A 317 -2.96 -4.95 -18.43
C HIS A 317 -3.95 -5.57 -19.42
N VAL A 318 -5.00 -6.21 -18.90
CA VAL A 318 -6.34 -6.26 -19.51
C VAL A 318 -7.29 -5.56 -18.54
N ASP A 319 -8.37 -5.00 -19.04
CA ASP A 319 -9.28 -4.16 -18.27
C ASP A 319 -10.63 -4.87 -18.13
N VAL A 320 -10.94 -5.42 -16.95
CA VAL A 320 -12.25 -6.04 -16.67
C VAL A 320 -13.22 -4.92 -16.30
N GLN A 321 -14.15 -4.63 -17.22
CA GLN A 321 -15.21 -3.65 -16.99
C GLN A 321 -16.02 -4.03 -15.73
N PRO A 322 -16.31 -3.08 -14.82
CA PRO A 322 -17.07 -3.35 -13.61
C PRO A 322 -18.40 -4.05 -13.89
N GLY A 323 -18.60 -5.23 -13.29
CA GLY A 323 -19.81 -6.05 -13.48
C GLY A 323 -19.83 -6.91 -14.76
N GLY A 324 -18.79 -6.86 -15.59
CA GLY A 324 -18.60 -7.81 -16.69
C GLY A 324 -18.19 -9.20 -16.16
N THR A 325 -18.67 -10.27 -16.80
CA THR A 325 -18.10 -11.61 -16.57
C THR A 325 -16.79 -11.75 -17.34
N TRP A 326 -15.94 -12.70 -16.96
CA TRP A 326 -14.68 -12.93 -17.67
C TRP A 326 -14.91 -13.25 -19.16
N GLU A 327 -15.97 -14.01 -19.51
CA GLU A 327 -16.35 -14.33 -20.89
C GLU A 327 -16.70 -13.10 -21.75
N ASN A 328 -17.07 -11.98 -21.11
CA ASN A 328 -17.47 -10.74 -21.77
C ASN A 328 -16.42 -9.62 -21.61
N THR A 329 -15.26 -9.92 -21.02
CA THR A 329 -14.17 -8.97 -20.87
C THR A 329 -13.57 -8.64 -22.24
N PRO A 330 -13.55 -7.37 -22.67
CA PRO A 330 -13.01 -7.00 -23.97
C PRO A 330 -11.50 -7.28 -24.04
N GLN A 331 -11.03 -7.67 -25.22
CA GLN A 331 -9.62 -7.95 -25.47
C GLN A 331 -8.81 -6.64 -25.52
N TYR A 332 -8.38 -6.18 -24.34
CA TYR A 332 -7.38 -5.14 -24.08
C TYR A 332 -7.75 -3.68 -24.46
N ASN A 333 -7.02 -2.72 -23.86
CA ASN A 333 -7.09 -1.28 -24.14
C ASN A 333 -6.03 -0.90 -25.18
N ALA A 334 -6.34 0.04 -26.08
CA ALA A 334 -5.58 0.24 -27.33
C ALA A 334 -4.24 1.02 -27.20
N GLU A 335 -4.04 1.87 -26.19
CA GLU A 335 -2.92 2.83 -26.23
C GLU A 335 -1.55 2.19 -25.94
N ARG A 336 -1.48 1.24 -25.00
CA ARG A 336 -0.23 0.48 -24.74
C ARG A 336 0.01 -0.65 -25.75
N MET A 337 -0.95 -0.89 -26.64
CA MET A 337 -1.00 -2.06 -27.52
C MET A 337 -0.43 -1.83 -28.92
N GLN A 338 0.03 -0.64 -29.29
CA GLN A 338 0.51 -0.40 -30.67
C GLN A 338 1.72 -1.28 -31.05
N CYS A 339 2.73 -1.43 -30.18
CA CYS A 339 3.82 -2.39 -30.43
C CYS A 339 3.35 -3.85 -30.38
N TYR A 340 2.31 -4.13 -29.59
CA TYR A 340 1.78 -5.48 -29.39
C TYR A 340 1.04 -6.00 -30.61
N LEU A 341 0.17 -5.15 -31.16
CA LEU A 341 -0.58 -5.39 -32.39
C LEU A 341 0.34 -5.36 -33.61
N ALA A 342 1.47 -4.65 -33.55
CA ALA A 342 2.51 -4.65 -34.56
C ALA A 342 3.51 -5.83 -34.44
N ALA A 343 3.57 -6.53 -33.31
CA ALA A 343 4.41 -7.71 -33.15
C ALA A 343 3.78 -8.92 -33.88
N PRO A 344 4.57 -9.78 -34.56
CA PRO A 344 4.06 -11.01 -35.15
C PRO A 344 3.38 -11.92 -34.11
N ASP A 345 2.30 -12.61 -34.49
CA ASP A 345 1.57 -13.54 -33.61
C ASP A 345 2.43 -14.69 -33.08
N ASP A 346 3.50 -15.03 -33.79
CA ASP A 346 4.51 -16.02 -33.45
C ASP A 346 5.80 -15.38 -32.90
N ALA A 347 5.72 -14.22 -32.24
CA ALA A 347 6.87 -13.56 -31.62
C ALA A 347 6.59 -13.13 -30.17
N LEU A 348 7.59 -13.30 -29.30
CA LEU A 348 7.64 -12.67 -27.97
C LEU A 348 7.78 -11.14 -28.08
N MET A 349 7.29 -10.40 -27.09
CA MET A 349 7.28 -8.93 -27.10
C MET A 349 8.65 -8.34 -26.78
N PRO A 350 9.15 -7.33 -27.53
CA PRO A 350 10.45 -6.73 -27.24
C PRO A 350 10.47 -6.12 -25.84
N THR A 351 11.62 -6.22 -25.16
CA THR A 351 11.81 -5.72 -23.77
C THR A 351 11.65 -4.20 -23.64
N LYS A 352 11.52 -3.49 -24.77
CA LYS A 352 11.15 -2.09 -24.87
C LYS A 352 10.11 -1.86 -25.98
N CYS A 353 9.01 -1.20 -25.65
CA CYS A 353 8.01 -0.70 -26.59
C CYS A 353 7.96 0.83 -26.54
N GLY A 354 8.39 1.50 -27.61
CA GLY A 354 8.54 2.96 -27.62
C GLY A 354 9.47 3.42 -26.49
N ASN A 355 8.97 4.23 -25.56
CA ASN A 355 9.69 4.65 -24.36
C ASN A 355 9.41 3.81 -23.10
N VAL A 356 8.51 2.82 -23.20
CA VAL A 356 8.18 1.91 -22.08
C VAL A 356 9.16 0.75 -22.06
N PHE A 357 9.90 0.61 -20.96
CA PHE A 357 10.63 -0.61 -20.65
C PHE A 357 9.66 -1.64 -20.05
N MET A 358 9.59 -2.83 -20.64
CA MET A 358 8.90 -3.96 -20.03
C MET A 358 9.85 -4.51 -18.96
N THR A 359 9.41 -4.53 -17.71
CA THR A 359 10.30 -4.46 -16.53
C THR A 359 11.13 -5.71 -16.21
N TYR A 360 11.04 -6.76 -17.04
CA TYR A 360 11.66 -8.07 -16.83
C TYR A 360 11.96 -8.68 -18.20
N ASP A 361 13.20 -9.09 -18.45
CA ASP A 361 13.63 -9.65 -19.74
C ASP A 361 13.19 -11.13 -19.89
N ASP A 362 12.98 -11.83 -18.76
CA ASP A 362 12.77 -13.29 -18.70
C ASP A 362 11.30 -13.71 -18.39
N ARG A 363 10.29 -12.83 -18.52
CA ARG A 363 8.87 -13.18 -18.24
C ARG A 363 8.37 -14.40 -19.04
N ALA A 364 8.78 -14.50 -20.30
CA ALA A 364 8.53 -15.65 -21.16
C ALA A 364 9.06 -16.97 -20.58
N GLN A 365 10.12 -16.95 -19.77
CA GLN A 365 10.64 -18.13 -19.09
C GLN A 365 9.75 -18.61 -17.95
N ILE A 366 9.13 -17.68 -17.20
CA ILE A 366 8.17 -18.00 -16.13
C ILE A 366 6.93 -18.66 -16.74
N ALA A 367 6.41 -18.10 -17.84
CA ALA A 367 5.31 -18.70 -18.59
C ALA A 367 5.65 -20.06 -19.19
N ARG A 368 6.84 -20.20 -19.79
CA ARG A 368 7.36 -21.47 -20.31
C ARG A 368 7.44 -22.52 -19.18
N SER A 369 7.91 -22.14 -18.00
CA SER A 369 7.95 -23.03 -16.83
C SER A 369 6.55 -23.40 -16.32
N TRP A 370 5.59 -22.46 -16.27
CA TRP A 370 4.20 -22.80 -16.00
C TRP A 370 3.65 -23.81 -17.00
N ALA A 371 3.81 -23.57 -18.30
CA ALA A 371 3.34 -24.46 -19.35
C ALA A 371 4.00 -25.85 -19.27
N ALA A 372 5.28 -25.93 -18.92
CA ALA A 372 5.99 -27.20 -18.67
C ALA A 372 5.35 -28.00 -17.51
N MET A 373 5.14 -27.34 -16.37
CA MET A 373 4.54 -27.98 -15.20
C MET A 373 3.06 -28.35 -15.42
N ALA A 374 2.31 -27.53 -16.17
CA ALA A 374 0.95 -27.84 -16.58
C ALA A 374 0.91 -29.03 -17.56
N ALA A 375 1.85 -29.12 -18.51
CA ALA A 375 1.99 -30.28 -19.39
C ALA A 375 2.31 -31.56 -18.60
N ALA A 376 3.23 -31.49 -17.63
CA ALA A 376 3.56 -32.59 -16.72
C ALA A 376 2.35 -33.10 -15.93
N ASN A 377 1.44 -32.20 -15.55
CA ASN A 377 0.19 -32.53 -14.86
C ASN A 377 -0.94 -32.98 -15.79
N GLY A 378 -0.72 -33.04 -17.09
CA GLY A 378 -1.73 -33.45 -18.07
C GLY A 378 -2.88 -32.44 -18.18
N ILE A 379 -2.56 -31.15 -18.13
CA ILE A 379 -3.47 -30.05 -18.43
C ILE A 379 -3.56 -29.91 -19.96
N ALA A 380 -4.79 -29.83 -20.49
CA ALA A 380 -5.03 -29.74 -21.93
C ALA A 380 -4.38 -28.48 -22.54
N GLY A 381 -3.81 -28.61 -23.74
CA GLY A 381 -3.14 -27.52 -24.46
C GLY A 381 -1.76 -27.11 -23.94
N ALA A 382 -1.41 -27.44 -22.69
CA ALA A 382 -0.18 -26.97 -22.05
C ALA A 382 1.11 -27.45 -22.73
N ALA A 383 1.12 -28.69 -23.23
CA ALA A 383 2.28 -29.23 -23.95
C ALA A 383 2.59 -28.48 -25.27
N GLY A 384 1.56 -28.03 -25.98
CA GLY A 384 1.72 -27.21 -27.20
C GLY A 384 2.28 -25.83 -26.88
N MET A 385 1.67 -25.16 -25.90
CA MET A 385 2.13 -23.85 -25.43
C MET A 385 3.58 -23.89 -24.90
N TYR A 386 3.95 -24.96 -24.18
CA TYR A 386 5.32 -25.17 -23.73
C TYR A 386 6.31 -25.26 -24.90
N ALA A 387 6.00 -26.08 -25.91
CA ALA A 387 6.88 -26.26 -27.07
C ALA A 387 7.08 -24.94 -27.86
N GLU A 388 6.02 -24.14 -27.99
CA GLU A 388 6.06 -22.87 -28.70
C GLU A 388 6.81 -21.79 -27.90
N LEU A 389 6.53 -21.64 -26.59
CA LEU A 389 7.28 -20.75 -25.70
C LEU A 389 8.76 -21.14 -25.59
N ASP A 390 9.07 -22.43 -25.54
CA ASP A 390 10.45 -22.92 -25.53
C ASP A 390 11.20 -22.47 -26.79
N GLU A 391 10.67 -22.78 -27.98
CA GLU A 391 11.24 -22.38 -29.28
C GLU A 391 11.53 -20.88 -29.34
N GLN A 392 10.60 -20.03 -28.90
CA GLN A 392 10.78 -18.58 -28.90
C GLN A 392 11.87 -18.09 -27.95
N VAL A 393 11.92 -18.65 -26.73
CA VAL A 393 13.00 -18.37 -25.77
C VAL A 393 14.37 -18.80 -26.34
N ARG A 394 14.43 -19.87 -27.16
CA ARG A 394 15.67 -20.25 -27.87
C ARG A 394 16.04 -19.26 -28.96
N ARG A 395 15.09 -18.88 -29.82
CA ARG A 395 15.32 -17.94 -30.95
C ARG A 395 15.85 -16.59 -30.50
N ARG A 396 15.40 -16.08 -29.35
CA ARG A 396 15.91 -14.84 -28.76
C ARG A 396 17.38 -14.88 -28.36
N GLY A 397 17.98 -16.07 -28.25
CA GLY A 397 19.33 -16.21 -27.70
C GLY A 397 19.40 -15.66 -26.28
N GLY A 398 18.42 -16.02 -25.42
CA GLY A 398 18.35 -15.65 -24.00
C GLY A 398 19.56 -16.16 -23.22
N ALA A 399 20.70 -15.47 -23.38
CA ALA A 399 22.02 -16.06 -23.21
C ALA A 399 22.48 -16.22 -21.76
N ARG A 400 21.77 -15.61 -20.79
CA ARG A 400 22.07 -15.80 -19.36
C ARG A 400 22.02 -17.27 -18.97
N TRP A 401 20.95 -17.99 -19.35
CA TRP A 401 20.74 -19.38 -18.91
C TRP A 401 20.84 -20.43 -20.02
N PHE A 402 20.87 -20.02 -21.30
CA PHE A 402 21.29 -20.90 -22.41
C PHE A 402 22.71 -21.46 -22.22
N LYS A 403 23.56 -20.77 -21.46
CA LYS A 403 24.90 -21.21 -21.06
C LYS A 403 24.92 -22.45 -20.16
N TYR A 404 23.81 -22.77 -19.51
CA TYR A 404 23.72 -23.83 -18.49
C TYR A 404 22.80 -24.98 -18.93
N SER A 405 21.87 -24.74 -19.87
CA SER A 405 20.91 -25.75 -20.35
C SER A 405 21.43 -26.67 -21.47
N ILE A 406 22.71 -26.58 -21.86
CA ILE A 406 23.31 -27.54 -22.80
C ILE A 406 23.71 -28.81 -22.02
N LEU A 407 22.72 -29.68 -21.79
CA LEU A 407 22.96 -31.02 -21.27
C LEU A 407 23.57 -31.94 -22.35
N PRO A 408 24.63 -32.70 -22.03
CA PRO A 408 25.06 -33.81 -22.87
C PRO A 408 24.04 -34.96 -22.76
N GLY A 409 23.05 -34.98 -23.64
CA GLY A 409 22.00 -36.01 -23.65
C GLY A 409 20.98 -35.88 -24.78
N HIS A 410 20.61 -34.66 -25.16
CA HIS A 410 19.75 -34.43 -26.34
C HIS A 410 20.58 -34.25 -27.61
N ALA A 411 21.03 -35.37 -28.18
CA ALA A 411 21.51 -35.40 -29.55
C ALA A 411 20.33 -35.21 -30.52
N SER A 412 20.08 -33.96 -30.95
CA SER A 412 19.15 -33.69 -32.05
C SER A 412 19.74 -34.20 -33.36
N ALA A 413 19.28 -35.36 -33.81
CA ALA A 413 19.68 -35.91 -35.11
C ALA A 413 19.13 -35.03 -36.25
N SER A 414 20.04 -34.53 -37.09
CA SER A 414 19.86 -34.06 -38.47
C SER A 414 18.64 -33.20 -38.84
N MET A 415 18.92 -31.97 -39.29
CA MET A 415 18.40 -31.54 -40.59
C MET A 415 19.52 -30.99 -41.47
N SER A 416 20.01 -31.85 -42.36
CA SER A 416 20.75 -31.45 -43.56
C SER A 416 19.77 -31.39 -44.73
N ALA A 417 19.67 -30.23 -45.39
CA ALA A 417 18.93 -30.08 -46.65
C ALA A 417 19.75 -29.24 -47.65
N THR A 418 20.86 -29.80 -48.11
CA THR A 418 21.57 -29.34 -49.31
C THR A 418 21.13 -30.19 -50.49
N GLU A 419 20.28 -29.65 -51.36
CA GLU A 419 20.10 -30.24 -52.70
C GLU A 419 21.28 -29.88 -53.59
N SER A 420 21.87 -30.90 -54.21
CA SER A 420 23.02 -30.78 -55.11
C SER A 420 22.61 -30.68 -56.58
N ARG A 421 23.34 -29.89 -57.36
CA ARG A 421 23.51 -30.16 -58.81
C ARG A 421 24.99 -30.03 -59.19
N ALA A 422 25.51 -31.04 -59.89
CA ALA A 422 26.93 -31.28 -60.14
C ALA A 422 27.50 -30.36 -61.26
N ALA A 423 28.70 -29.77 -61.09
CA ALA A 423 30.03 -30.20 -61.61
C ALA A 423 30.29 -29.84 -63.10
N PRO A 424 31.56 -29.68 -63.59
CA PRO A 424 32.86 -30.05 -62.99
C PRO A 424 33.94 -28.92 -62.93
N ALA A 425 35.15 -29.28 -62.48
CA ALA A 425 36.36 -28.43 -62.32
C ALA A 425 37.38 -28.66 -63.50
N PRO A 426 38.71 -28.33 -63.43
CA PRO A 426 39.53 -27.46 -62.54
C PRO A 426 40.54 -26.54 -63.31
N ALA A 427 41.48 -25.82 -62.64
CA ALA A 427 42.97 -25.93 -62.83
C ALA A 427 43.86 -24.74 -62.32
N VAL A 428 45.15 -25.06 -62.07
CA VAL A 428 46.41 -24.24 -61.94
C VAL A 428 46.56 -23.28 -60.72
N ARG A 429 47.37 -23.54 -59.67
CA ARG A 429 48.87 -23.56 -59.48
C ARG A 429 49.60 -22.17 -59.50
N PRO A 430 50.77 -22.01 -58.81
CA PRO A 430 51.06 -20.81 -57.99
C PRO A 430 52.46 -20.15 -58.20
N GLU A 431 52.91 -19.35 -57.21
CA GLU A 431 54.29 -18.95 -56.83
C GLU A 431 54.88 -17.56 -57.20
N SER A 432 55.74 -17.09 -56.27
CA SER A 432 56.85 -16.12 -56.38
C SER A 432 56.60 -14.62 -56.12
N ALA A 433 57.51 -13.83 -55.53
CA ALA A 433 58.62 -14.03 -54.56
C ALA A 433 59.25 -12.66 -54.15
N MET A 434 59.78 -12.52 -52.92
CA MET A 434 61.00 -11.75 -52.49
C MET A 434 61.29 -10.26 -52.93
N ALA A 435 62.01 -9.38 -52.22
CA ALA A 435 62.62 -9.35 -50.87
C ALA A 435 63.27 -7.96 -50.49
N ARG A 436 63.66 -7.82 -49.18
CA ARG A 436 64.79 -7.03 -48.56
C ARG A 436 64.72 -5.49 -48.29
N LYS A 437 64.72 -5.15 -46.97
CA LYS A 437 65.72 -4.40 -46.12
C LYS A 437 66.36 -3.05 -46.59
N PRO A 438 66.93 -2.18 -45.69
CA PRO A 438 67.07 -2.24 -44.21
C PRO A 438 66.84 -0.92 -43.38
N GLU A 439 66.99 -1.10 -42.06
CA GLU A 439 67.20 -0.19 -40.90
C GLU A 439 68.44 0.75 -40.99
N PRO A 440 68.70 1.77 -40.09
CA PRO A 440 69.00 1.53 -38.64
C PRO A 440 68.73 2.62 -37.54
N ALA A 441 68.49 2.11 -36.31
CA ALA A 441 68.98 2.50 -34.96
C ALA A 441 69.31 3.97 -34.53
N THR A 442 68.88 4.36 -33.32
CA THR A 442 69.70 4.40 -32.06
C THR A 442 68.92 4.96 -30.83
N ALA A 443 69.36 4.59 -29.61
CA ALA A 443 68.93 5.15 -28.31
C ALA A 443 70.09 5.95 -27.66
N PRO A 444 69.92 6.67 -26.52
CA PRO A 444 70.04 6.05 -25.19
C PRO A 444 69.27 6.79 -24.04
N ALA A 445 69.64 6.55 -22.77
CA ALA A 445 68.98 7.06 -21.56
C ALA A 445 69.93 7.77 -20.55
N ALA A 446 69.32 8.42 -19.55
CA ALA A 446 69.80 8.73 -18.18
C ALA A 446 70.57 10.06 -17.84
N SER A 447 70.08 10.72 -16.76
CA SER A 447 70.83 11.13 -15.54
C SER A 447 70.81 12.61 -15.06
N ASN A 448 70.68 12.75 -13.72
CA ASN A 448 71.29 13.73 -12.78
C ASN A 448 70.83 15.21 -12.58
N ALA A 449 70.10 15.41 -11.46
CA ALA A 449 70.53 16.09 -10.20
C ALA A 449 70.70 17.63 -10.01
N ALA A 450 70.54 18.03 -8.73
CA ALA A 450 70.88 19.32 -8.05
C ALA A 450 69.96 20.56 -8.28
N ALA A 451 69.74 21.50 -7.33
CA ALA A 451 69.91 21.57 -5.86
C ALA A 451 69.22 22.85 -5.28
N ALA A 452 69.33 23.06 -3.95
CA ALA A 452 69.21 24.34 -3.18
C ALA A 452 67.87 24.74 -2.49
N THR A 453 67.91 24.67 -1.15
CA THR A 453 67.21 25.50 -0.12
C THR A 453 68.20 26.62 0.34
N PRO A 454 68.03 27.46 1.42
CA PRO A 454 66.93 27.65 2.39
C PRO A 454 66.55 29.14 2.73
N ALA A 455 65.45 29.35 3.48
CA ALA A 455 65.25 30.36 4.55
C ALA A 455 63.82 30.16 5.14
N ALA A 456 63.55 29.81 6.41
CA ALA A 456 63.89 30.40 7.71
C ALA A 456 62.83 31.42 8.23
N GLY A 457 62.04 31.02 9.25
CA GLY A 457 61.02 31.85 9.92
C GLY A 457 60.14 31.02 10.89
N PRO A 458 60.35 31.09 12.22
CA PRO A 458 59.70 30.21 13.21
C PRO A 458 58.74 30.98 14.17
N PRO A 459 58.38 30.51 15.39
CA PRO A 459 57.13 29.79 15.62
C PRO A 459 56.26 30.39 16.77
N LEU A 460 55.02 29.93 16.94
CA LEU A 460 54.30 30.05 18.21
C LEU A 460 53.45 28.82 18.54
N THR A 461 53.84 28.12 19.60
CA THR A 461 52.95 27.31 20.45
C THR A 461 52.59 28.12 21.69
N LEU A 462 51.46 27.81 22.34
CA LEU A 462 51.29 28.17 23.75
C LEU A 462 50.49 27.11 24.50
N ALA A 463 51.00 26.70 25.65
CA ALA A 463 50.30 25.85 26.61
C ALA A 463 50.59 26.34 28.05
N ALA A 464 49.52 26.33 28.86
CA ALA A 464 49.50 26.23 30.33
C ALA A 464 49.95 27.41 31.23
N ARG A 465 49.42 27.34 32.48
CA ARG A 465 49.61 28.19 33.70
C ARG A 465 48.81 29.50 33.73
N ALA A 466 48.20 29.94 34.84
CA ALA A 466 48.05 29.47 36.24
C ALA A 466 46.63 29.86 36.75
N ALA A 467 45.90 29.21 37.66
CA ALA A 467 46.17 28.64 39.00
C ALA A 467 46.24 29.64 40.17
N ALA A 468 45.08 29.94 40.79
CA ALA A 468 44.81 30.46 42.17
C ALA A 468 43.31 30.86 42.28
N LEU A 469 42.56 30.77 43.39
CA LEU A 469 42.80 30.19 44.72
C LEU A 469 41.47 29.66 45.32
N MET A 470 41.58 28.53 46.04
CA MET A 470 40.59 27.91 46.93
C MET A 470 40.23 28.76 48.17
N ALA A 471 39.03 28.57 48.76
CA ALA A 471 38.82 27.89 50.07
C ALA A 471 37.64 28.40 50.95
N SER A 472 37.04 27.46 51.69
CA SER A 472 36.08 27.61 52.83
C SER A 472 34.59 27.83 52.52
N SER A 473 33.63 27.23 53.23
CA SER A 473 33.69 26.08 54.16
C SER A 473 32.28 25.51 54.42
N THR A 474 32.22 24.24 54.80
CA THR A 474 31.11 23.50 55.44
C THR A 474 30.05 24.28 56.22
N THR A 475 28.77 23.92 56.04
CA THR A 475 27.96 23.24 57.07
C THR A 475 26.73 22.56 56.45
N ALA A 476 26.36 21.40 56.98
CA ALA A 476 25.12 20.71 56.62
C ALA A 476 23.94 21.23 57.46
N SER A 477 22.72 21.09 56.95
CA SER A 477 21.56 20.83 57.81
C SER A 477 20.49 20.04 57.07
N THR A 478 19.99 19.00 57.72
CA THR A 478 18.93 18.10 57.26
C THR A 478 17.55 18.71 57.44
N VAL A 479 16.65 18.51 56.47
CA VAL A 479 15.19 18.56 56.71
C VAL A 479 14.53 17.40 55.98
N THR A 480 13.69 16.65 56.72
CA THR A 480 12.95 15.45 56.32
C THR A 480 11.75 15.74 55.40
N PRO A 481 11.29 14.75 54.60
CA PRO A 481 10.06 14.86 53.84
C PRO A 481 8.81 14.55 54.69
N PRO A 482 7.65 15.17 54.42
CA PRO A 482 6.37 14.74 54.99
C PRO A 482 5.70 13.63 54.17
N GLU A 483 5.09 12.68 54.87
CA GLU A 483 4.25 11.59 54.33
C GLU A 483 2.89 12.07 53.74
N PRO A 484 2.17 11.20 53.00
CA PRO A 484 0.97 11.60 52.25
C PRO A 484 -0.31 11.60 53.10
N ALA A 485 -1.13 12.63 52.95
CA ALA A 485 -2.49 12.66 53.49
C ALA A 485 -3.52 12.26 52.41
N ALA A 486 -4.26 11.18 52.68
CA ALA A 486 -5.36 10.73 51.81
C ALA A 486 -6.62 11.59 51.97
N ALA A 487 -7.27 11.94 50.86
CA ALA A 487 -8.61 12.55 50.85
C ALA A 487 -9.50 11.96 49.74
N LYS A 488 -10.80 11.83 50.05
CA LYS A 488 -11.82 11.09 49.28
C LYS A 488 -12.35 11.87 48.05
N PRO A 489 -12.95 11.19 47.06
CA PRO A 489 -13.44 11.84 45.84
C PRO A 489 -14.70 12.66 46.08
N GLN A 490 -14.75 13.86 45.48
CA GLN A 490 -15.98 14.62 45.29
C GLN A 490 -16.21 14.88 43.80
N ALA A 491 -17.32 14.37 43.28
CA ALA A 491 -17.85 14.77 41.99
C ALA A 491 -19.06 15.68 42.21
N LYS A 492 -19.00 16.91 41.69
CA LYS A 492 -20.07 17.53 40.85
C LYS A 492 -19.82 19.02 40.58
N ALA A 493 -20.27 19.41 39.38
CA ALA A 493 -20.78 20.73 39.02
C ALA A 493 -19.88 21.98 39.19
N ARG A 494 -19.32 22.44 38.08
CA ARG A 494 -19.42 23.86 37.69
C ARG A 494 -19.55 24.00 36.18
N ALA A 495 -20.76 23.75 35.68
CA ALA A 495 -21.16 24.26 34.38
C ALA A 495 -21.52 25.74 34.56
N GLU A 496 -20.54 26.63 34.39
CA GLU A 496 -20.83 28.06 34.21
C GLU A 496 -21.03 28.33 32.73
N ALA A 497 -22.30 28.33 32.34
CA ALA A 497 -22.75 28.91 31.10
C ALA A 497 -22.41 30.41 31.12
N ARG A 498 -21.25 30.74 30.53
CA ARG A 498 -20.94 32.11 30.13
C ARG A 498 -22.11 32.54 29.22
N PRO A 499 -22.85 33.62 29.54
CA PRO A 499 -23.96 34.03 28.70
C PRO A 499 -23.39 34.34 27.32
N ALA A 500 -23.85 33.61 26.31
CA ALA A 500 -23.60 33.94 24.92
C ALA A 500 -24.29 35.27 24.65
N ALA A 501 -23.55 36.37 24.84
CA ALA A 501 -23.88 37.61 24.18
C ALA A 501 -24.02 37.26 22.70
N ARG A 502 -25.22 37.48 22.14
CA ARG A 502 -25.40 37.40 20.70
C ARG A 502 -24.52 38.48 20.10
N SER A 503 -23.30 38.13 19.71
CA SER A 503 -22.63 38.87 18.65
C SER A 503 -23.63 38.91 17.50
N PRO A 504 -24.02 40.11 17.02
CA PRO A 504 -24.80 40.15 15.79
C PRO A 504 -23.99 39.40 14.73
N ALA A 505 -24.70 38.70 13.82
CA ALA A 505 -24.06 38.16 12.63
C ALA A 505 -23.18 39.26 12.02
N PRO A 506 -21.96 38.93 11.54
CA PRO A 506 -21.02 39.93 11.05
C PRO A 506 -21.78 40.85 10.09
N PRO A 507 -21.75 42.17 10.31
CA PRO A 507 -22.60 43.09 9.55
C PRO A 507 -22.31 42.85 8.07
N ALA A 508 -23.38 42.59 7.30
CA ALA A 508 -23.27 42.24 5.89
C ALA A 508 -22.29 43.22 5.22
N SER A 509 -21.12 42.69 4.84
CA SER A 509 -20.03 43.50 4.28
C SER A 509 -20.63 44.26 3.10
N GLY A 510 -20.55 45.59 3.15
CA GLY A 510 -21.41 46.48 2.37
C GLY A 510 -21.48 46.02 0.92
N GLN A 511 -22.63 45.45 0.52
CA GLN A 511 -22.70 44.44 -0.52
C GLN A 511 -21.94 44.86 -1.79
N GLN A 512 -20.78 44.24 -2.01
CA GLN A 512 -19.93 44.50 -3.18
C GLN A 512 -20.64 43.96 -4.42
N LYS A 513 -21.54 44.76 -4.98
CA LYS A 513 -22.40 44.34 -6.08
C LYS A 513 -21.53 44.01 -7.29
N ILE A 514 -21.60 42.76 -7.74
CA ILE A 514 -20.88 42.28 -8.91
C ILE A 514 -21.26 43.14 -10.13
N PRO A 515 -20.29 43.66 -10.89
CA PRO A 515 -20.57 44.42 -12.10
C PRO A 515 -21.42 43.61 -13.10
N ALA A 516 -22.43 44.24 -13.70
CA ALA A 516 -23.37 43.55 -14.59
C ALA A 516 -22.72 42.99 -15.88
N ASN A 517 -21.53 43.49 -16.24
CA ASN A 517 -20.71 43.01 -17.34
C ASN A 517 -19.73 41.89 -16.96
N HIS A 518 -19.67 41.49 -15.68
CA HIS A 518 -18.81 40.42 -15.20
C HIS A 518 -19.34 39.05 -15.69
N LEU A 519 -18.44 38.16 -16.15
CA LEU A 519 -18.83 36.85 -16.73
C LEU A 519 -19.77 36.07 -15.80
N LEU A 520 -19.43 35.99 -14.52
CA LEU A 520 -20.19 35.24 -13.52
C LEU A 520 -21.54 35.86 -13.13
N ALA A 521 -21.83 37.12 -13.51
CA ALA A 521 -23.05 37.82 -13.11
C ALA A 521 -24.29 37.28 -13.83
N ASN A 522 -24.14 36.89 -15.10
CA ASN A 522 -25.25 36.53 -16.00
C ASN A 522 -25.34 35.02 -16.30
N VAL A 523 -24.65 34.18 -15.52
CA VAL A 523 -24.72 32.72 -15.66
C VAL A 523 -26.13 32.26 -15.24
N PRO A 524 -26.87 31.50 -16.07
CA PRO A 524 -28.19 30.98 -15.69
C PRO A 524 -28.10 30.05 -14.49
N ALA A 525 -29.14 30.03 -13.65
CA ALA A 525 -29.17 29.19 -12.45
C ALA A 525 -28.89 27.71 -12.75
N GLY A 526 -28.22 27.01 -11.83
CA GLY A 526 -27.93 25.57 -11.95
C GLY A 526 -27.07 25.19 -13.16
N THR A 527 -26.29 26.13 -13.70
CA THR A 527 -25.52 25.96 -14.95
C THR A 527 -24.03 26.11 -14.70
N TRP A 528 -23.25 25.15 -15.22
CA TRP A 528 -21.80 25.22 -15.30
C TRP A 528 -21.33 26.13 -16.44
N ILE A 529 -20.30 26.93 -16.14
CA ILE A 529 -19.46 27.55 -17.15
C ILE A 529 -17.98 27.21 -16.89
N GLU A 530 -17.25 27.02 -17.99
CA GLU A 530 -15.80 26.93 -18.01
C GLU A 530 -15.22 28.34 -18.08
N ILE A 531 -14.26 28.70 -17.22
CA ILE A 531 -13.59 29.99 -17.26
C ILE A 531 -12.38 29.85 -18.20
N PRO A 532 -12.33 30.51 -19.36
CA PRO A 532 -11.21 30.36 -20.29
C PRO A 532 -9.89 30.89 -19.71
N ASP A 533 -8.78 30.34 -20.21
CA ASP A 533 -7.41 30.76 -19.87
C ASP A 533 -7.16 30.82 -18.34
N SER A 534 -7.56 29.75 -17.65
CA SER A 534 -7.53 29.64 -16.19
C SER A 534 -6.97 28.30 -15.69
N LYS A 535 -6.16 27.60 -16.49
CA LYS A 535 -5.52 26.37 -16.03
C LYS A 535 -4.50 26.68 -14.95
N LEU A 536 -4.50 25.90 -13.87
CA LEU A 536 -3.55 26.12 -12.77
C LEU A 536 -2.11 25.89 -13.22
N GLN A 537 -1.87 24.88 -14.08
CA GLN A 537 -0.55 24.55 -14.62
C GLN A 537 0.19 25.75 -15.24
N ASP A 538 -0.55 26.74 -15.77
CA ASP A 538 0.01 27.85 -16.54
C ASP A 538 0.75 28.87 -15.64
N ILE A 539 0.60 28.75 -14.31
CA ILE A 539 1.34 29.56 -13.32
C ILE A 539 2.23 28.72 -12.37
N LEU A 540 2.32 27.40 -12.56
CA LEU A 540 3.19 26.54 -11.78
C LEU A 540 4.64 26.62 -12.29
N PRO A 541 5.65 26.24 -11.49
CA PRO A 541 6.99 26.02 -12.00
C PRO A 541 6.95 25.04 -13.19
N PRO A 542 7.69 25.30 -14.28
CA PRO A 542 7.72 24.39 -15.42
C PRO A 542 8.31 23.03 -15.01
N GLU A 543 7.95 21.95 -15.71
CA GLU A 543 8.46 20.59 -15.39
C GLU A 543 10.00 20.49 -15.35
N SER A 544 10.70 21.40 -16.07
CA SER A 544 12.16 21.52 -16.07
C SER A 544 12.76 22.11 -14.78
N PHE A 545 11.96 22.68 -13.87
CA PHE A 545 12.41 23.15 -12.57
C PHE A 545 12.81 21.96 -11.68
N SER A 546 14.02 21.97 -11.12
CA SER A 546 14.60 20.80 -10.45
C SER A 546 15.39 21.12 -9.17
N GLN A 547 14.73 20.91 -8.03
CA GLN A 547 15.20 20.52 -6.68
C GLN A 547 13.94 20.07 -5.92
N PRO A 548 13.95 19.07 -5.00
CA PRO A 548 13.06 17.88 -4.98
C PRO A 548 11.51 18.02 -4.93
N ILE A 549 10.93 19.10 -5.46
CA ILE A 549 9.49 19.33 -5.63
C ILE A 549 8.85 18.30 -6.58
N HIS A 550 9.52 17.93 -7.67
CA HIS A 550 9.03 16.93 -8.63
C HIS A 550 9.53 15.55 -8.23
N TYR A 551 8.80 14.90 -7.31
CA TYR A 551 9.09 13.54 -6.85
C TYR A 551 8.28 12.50 -7.65
N ILE A 552 7.32 11.74 -7.10
CA ILE A 552 6.68 10.63 -7.84
C ILE A 552 5.65 11.10 -8.87
N VAL A 553 4.81 12.09 -8.54
CA VAL A 553 3.65 12.50 -9.37
C VAL A 553 3.87 13.88 -10.00
N GLY A 554 4.71 14.72 -9.39
CA GLY A 554 4.91 16.11 -9.83
C GLY A 554 3.68 17.00 -9.57
N PRO A 555 3.61 18.20 -10.19
CA PRO A 555 2.62 19.21 -9.83
C PRO A 555 1.15 18.76 -9.95
N LYS A 556 0.88 17.71 -10.74
CA LYS A 556 -0.45 17.09 -10.85
C LYS A 556 -0.99 16.60 -9.49
N ALA A 557 -0.13 16.33 -8.51
CA ALA A 557 -0.52 15.95 -7.15
C ALA A 557 -1.33 17.03 -6.41
N ILE A 558 -1.17 18.31 -6.77
CA ILE A 558 -1.91 19.44 -6.15
C ILE A 558 -3.43 19.19 -6.22
N THR A 559 -3.91 18.58 -7.31
CA THR A 559 -5.32 18.23 -7.51
C THR A 559 -5.59 16.73 -7.54
N ARG A 560 -4.65 15.90 -8.00
CA ARG A 560 -4.86 14.44 -8.11
C ARG A 560 -4.65 13.69 -6.81
N ALA A 561 -3.87 14.22 -5.87
CA ALA A 561 -3.64 13.59 -4.57
C ALA A 561 -4.64 14.08 -3.51
N TRP A 562 -4.47 13.65 -2.26
CA TRP A 562 -5.38 13.92 -1.15
C TRP A 562 -5.28 15.37 -0.64
N ASN A 563 -5.67 16.33 -1.47
CA ASN A 563 -5.49 17.76 -1.24
C ASN A 563 -6.83 18.53 -1.29
N GLY A 564 -6.87 19.68 -0.63
CA GLY A 564 -8.00 20.61 -0.65
C GLY A 564 -7.63 22.00 -1.13
N ALA A 565 -8.51 22.95 -0.81
CA ALA A 565 -8.33 24.39 -0.95
C ALA A 565 -9.17 25.09 0.12
N VAL A 566 -9.01 26.40 0.22
CA VAL A 566 -9.73 27.26 1.16
C VAL A 566 -10.38 28.40 0.39
N PHE A 567 -11.67 28.67 0.61
CA PHE A 567 -12.29 29.87 0.07
C PHE A 567 -12.07 31.06 1.01
N ASN A 568 -11.51 32.14 0.48
CA ASN A 568 -11.38 33.43 1.15
C ASN A 568 -12.53 34.35 0.69
N PRO A 569 -13.60 34.54 1.49
CA PRO A 569 -14.73 35.41 1.14
C PRO A 569 -14.40 36.91 1.19
N ASP A 570 -13.32 37.33 1.88
CA ASP A 570 -12.92 38.74 1.90
C ASP A 570 -12.25 39.15 0.57
N LEU A 571 -11.55 38.22 -0.09
CA LEU A 571 -10.89 38.42 -1.39
C LEU A 571 -11.63 37.79 -2.57
N GLN A 572 -12.74 37.07 -2.31
CA GLN A 572 -13.45 36.23 -3.28
C GLN A 572 -12.49 35.32 -4.06
N ARG A 573 -11.57 34.67 -3.33
CA ARG A 573 -10.42 33.95 -3.88
C ARG A 573 -10.40 32.51 -3.38
N LEU A 574 -10.18 31.54 -4.28
CA LEU A 574 -9.92 30.15 -3.90
C LEU A 574 -8.42 29.93 -3.73
N ASP A 575 -8.00 29.60 -2.52
CA ASP A 575 -6.61 29.53 -2.09
C ASP A 575 -6.16 28.08 -1.92
N ILE A 576 -5.16 27.66 -2.68
CA ILE A 576 -4.46 26.38 -2.55
C ILE A 576 -3.06 26.67 -2.03
N PHE A 577 -2.68 26.07 -0.91
CA PHE A 577 -1.36 26.30 -0.30
C PHE A 577 -0.84 25.05 0.40
N SER A 578 0.48 24.83 0.33
CA SER A 578 1.14 23.63 0.89
C SER A 578 0.57 22.28 0.39
N ALA A 579 -0.10 22.27 -0.77
CA ALA A 579 -0.72 21.09 -1.35
C ALA A 579 0.30 20.23 -2.12
N GLY A 580 0.25 18.92 -1.93
CA GLY A 580 1.22 17.98 -2.50
C GLY A 580 1.34 16.79 -1.55
N GLY A 581 2.54 16.54 -1.02
CA GLY A 581 2.75 15.63 0.11
C GLY A 581 3.00 14.18 -0.25
N HIS A 582 3.26 13.35 0.77
CA HIS A 582 3.48 11.90 0.67
C HIS A 582 4.42 11.46 -0.47
N ALA A 583 5.42 12.30 -0.77
CA ALA A 583 6.31 12.11 -1.91
C ALA A 583 5.63 12.12 -3.30
N ASP A 584 4.36 12.51 -3.42
CA ASP A 584 3.75 12.81 -4.73
C ASP A 584 4.37 14.10 -5.32
N TYR A 585 4.46 15.16 -4.52
CA TYR A 585 4.96 16.49 -4.89
C TYR A 585 5.39 17.29 -3.68
N CYS A 586 6.64 17.77 -3.64
CA CYS A 586 7.16 18.55 -2.50
C CYS A 586 7.04 20.08 -2.66
N GLY A 587 6.51 20.59 -3.78
CA GLY A 587 6.26 22.02 -3.94
C GLY A 587 5.20 22.52 -2.95
N ASN A 588 5.51 23.59 -2.23
CA ASN A 588 4.67 24.20 -1.21
C ASN A 588 4.24 25.63 -1.59
N GLU A 589 3.96 25.84 -2.89
CA GLU A 589 3.42 27.08 -3.43
C GLU A 589 2.15 27.55 -2.67
N TYR A 590 1.85 28.84 -2.82
CA TYR A 590 0.54 29.40 -2.51
C TYR A 590 -0.01 30.02 -3.80
N LEU A 591 -1.13 29.44 -4.24
CA LEU A 591 -1.81 29.68 -5.49
C LEU A 591 -3.22 30.20 -5.15
N GLY A 592 -3.64 31.34 -5.69
CA GLY A 592 -4.96 31.92 -5.43
C GLY A 592 -5.70 32.21 -6.72
N PHE A 593 -6.93 31.71 -6.90
CA PHE A 593 -7.79 32.03 -8.04
C PHE A 593 -8.85 33.06 -7.66
N SER A 594 -8.79 34.26 -8.23
CA SER A 594 -9.75 35.33 -7.94
C SER A 594 -11.02 35.20 -8.80
N LEU A 595 -12.19 35.27 -8.17
CA LEU A 595 -13.48 35.36 -8.86
C LEU A 595 -13.78 36.76 -9.43
N GLU A 596 -13.01 37.78 -9.06
CA GLU A 596 -13.15 39.15 -9.58
C GLU A 596 -12.32 39.35 -10.86
N SER A 597 -11.08 38.86 -10.89
CA SER A 597 -10.22 38.96 -12.09
C SER A 597 -10.31 37.73 -13.00
N LEU A 598 -10.87 36.62 -12.52
CA LEU A 598 -10.94 35.32 -13.20
C LEU A 598 -9.55 34.80 -13.60
N LYS A 599 -8.55 35.06 -12.75
CA LYS A 599 -7.15 34.68 -12.96
C LYS A 599 -6.52 34.08 -11.72
N TRP A 600 -5.54 33.22 -11.98
CA TRP A 600 -4.62 32.72 -10.98
C TRP A 600 -3.56 33.76 -10.60
N GLN A 601 -3.18 33.74 -9.33
CA GLN A 601 -2.06 34.47 -8.75
C GLN A 601 -1.15 33.45 -8.06
N LEU A 602 0.13 33.43 -8.42
CA LEU A 602 1.16 32.81 -7.60
C LEU A 602 1.49 33.80 -6.46
N VAL A 603 0.92 33.57 -5.29
CA VAL A 603 1.13 34.42 -4.10
C VAL A 603 2.59 34.29 -3.65
N HIS A 604 3.14 33.08 -3.69
CA HIS A 604 4.58 32.83 -3.67
C HIS A 604 4.92 31.51 -4.38
N GLY A 605 6.13 31.42 -4.93
CA GLY A 605 6.67 30.18 -5.49
C GLY A 605 6.95 29.10 -4.44
N PRO A 606 7.47 27.93 -4.86
CA PRO A 606 7.92 26.88 -3.94
C PRO A 606 9.08 27.37 -3.06
N SER A 607 9.43 26.57 -2.07
CA SER A 607 10.68 26.73 -1.32
C SER A 607 11.84 26.15 -2.11
N ASP A 608 13.02 26.74 -1.93
CA ASP A 608 14.24 26.04 -2.29
C ASP A 608 14.40 24.85 -1.33
N LEU A 609 14.26 23.63 -1.89
CA LEU A 609 14.40 22.38 -1.17
C LEU A 609 15.83 21.80 -1.24
N THR A 610 16.82 22.62 -1.61
CA THR A 610 18.24 22.24 -1.51
C THR A 610 18.57 21.80 -0.09
N GLY A 611 19.09 20.58 0.06
CA GLY A 611 19.40 19.98 1.37
C GLY A 611 18.23 19.31 2.07
N PHE A 612 17.00 19.38 1.55
CA PHE A 612 15.88 18.56 2.02
C PHE A 612 16.01 17.13 1.49
N ASP A 613 15.99 16.14 2.38
CA ASP A 613 15.89 14.73 1.99
C ASP A 613 14.41 14.29 1.96
N PRO A 614 13.81 14.09 0.79
CA PRO A 614 12.42 13.64 0.68
C PRO A 614 12.19 12.20 1.17
N LYS A 615 13.23 11.42 1.51
CA LYS A 615 13.06 10.09 2.12
C LYS A 615 12.85 10.18 3.63
N THR A 616 13.71 10.91 4.34
CA THR A 616 13.59 11.10 5.80
C THR A 616 12.68 12.27 6.18
N GLY A 617 12.41 13.19 5.25
CA GLY A 617 11.68 14.44 5.51
C GLY A 617 12.49 15.47 6.29
N THR A 618 13.81 15.31 6.40
CA THR A 618 14.72 16.16 7.19
C THR A 618 15.45 17.19 6.32
N VAL A 619 15.86 18.31 6.92
CA VAL A 619 16.76 19.30 6.29
C VAL A 619 18.19 19.07 6.77
N ALA A 620 19.11 18.83 5.84
CA ALA A 620 20.51 18.63 6.14
C ALA A 620 21.15 19.89 6.75
N GLY A 621 22.03 19.71 7.75
CA GLY A 621 22.72 20.81 8.43
C GLY A 621 21.92 21.48 9.56
N VAL A 622 20.69 21.04 9.83
CA VAL A 622 19.92 21.44 11.02
C VAL A 622 20.09 20.39 12.11
N ASP A 623 20.52 20.80 13.31
CA ASP A 623 20.67 19.94 14.49
C ASP A 623 19.86 20.52 15.67
N PRO A 624 18.89 19.78 16.25
CA PRO A 624 18.42 18.46 15.83
C PRO A 624 17.73 18.50 14.44
N PRO A 625 17.74 17.39 13.68
CA PRO A 625 17.13 17.34 12.36
C PRO A 625 15.62 17.59 12.44
N THR A 626 15.20 18.75 11.93
CA THR A 626 13.79 19.15 11.90
C THR A 626 13.09 18.52 10.71
N THR A 627 12.04 17.74 10.95
CA THR A 627 11.16 17.24 9.88
C THR A 627 10.11 18.28 9.51
N GLY A 628 9.54 18.24 8.31
CA GLY A 628 8.29 18.94 7.95
C GLY A 628 8.31 20.47 7.80
N TYR A 629 9.49 21.08 7.90
CA TYR A 629 9.74 22.43 7.40
C TYR A 629 10.47 22.34 6.06
N ALA A 630 10.25 23.31 5.18
CA ALA A 630 11.19 23.62 4.13
C ALA A 630 12.41 24.37 4.71
N PRO A 631 13.56 24.42 4.02
CA PRO A 631 14.77 25.12 4.49
C PRO A 631 14.57 26.61 4.82
N ASP A 632 13.55 27.27 4.25
CA ASP A 632 13.20 28.67 4.54
C ASP A 632 12.23 28.85 5.73
N GLY A 633 11.89 27.77 6.43
CA GLY A 633 11.00 27.77 7.60
C GLY A 633 9.51 27.68 7.28
N ARG A 634 9.09 27.72 6.01
CA ARG A 634 7.69 27.45 5.62
C ARG A 634 7.32 25.98 5.88
N PRO A 635 6.03 25.64 6.05
CA PRO A 635 5.61 24.23 6.09
C PRO A 635 5.99 23.53 4.79
N ILE A 636 6.55 22.31 4.87
CA ILE A 636 6.66 21.47 3.67
C ILE A 636 5.25 21.08 3.19
N SER A 637 5.14 20.80 1.88
CA SER A 637 3.88 20.38 1.30
C SER A 637 3.37 19.06 1.89
N ARG A 638 2.06 18.84 1.80
CA ARG A 638 1.39 17.71 2.41
C ARG A 638 0.12 17.32 1.66
N HIS A 639 -0.35 16.09 1.85
CA HIS A 639 -1.76 15.75 1.62
C HIS A 639 -2.58 16.52 2.65
N THR A 640 -3.25 17.58 2.20
CA THR A 640 -4.01 18.51 3.07
C THR A 640 -5.40 17.99 3.45
N TYR A 641 -5.95 17.02 2.71
CA TYR A 641 -7.31 16.50 2.86
C TYR A 641 -8.33 17.66 2.95
N GLY A 642 -9.25 17.63 3.92
CA GLY A 642 -10.14 18.74 4.26
C GLY A 642 -9.62 19.59 5.42
N GLY A 643 -8.35 19.43 5.84
CA GLY A 643 -7.77 20.02 7.04
C GLY A 643 -7.34 21.48 6.89
N GLN A 644 -7.96 22.23 5.98
CA GLN A 644 -7.70 23.66 5.77
C GLN A 644 -9.00 24.46 5.81
N VAL A 645 -8.97 25.68 6.37
CA VAL A 645 -10.17 26.54 6.52
C VAL A 645 -9.78 28.01 6.67
N TYR A 646 -10.64 28.94 6.22
CA TYR A 646 -10.47 30.39 6.41
C TYR A 646 -11.19 30.87 7.67
N HIS A 647 -10.61 31.88 8.33
CA HIS A 647 -11.19 32.55 9.48
C HIS A 647 -11.39 34.05 9.16
N PRO A 648 -12.62 34.50 8.85
CA PRO A 648 -12.89 35.90 8.49
C PRO A 648 -12.48 36.90 9.57
N GLY A 649 -12.77 36.62 10.85
CA GLY A 649 -12.42 37.52 11.97
C GLY A 649 -10.92 37.84 12.09
N LEU A 650 -10.04 36.87 11.78
CA LEU A 650 -8.58 37.02 11.86
C LEU A 650 -7.91 37.27 10.50
N LYS A 651 -8.67 37.16 9.40
CA LYS A 651 -8.20 37.24 8.01
C LYS A 651 -7.02 36.32 7.72
N LYS A 652 -7.13 35.06 8.13
CA LYS A 652 -6.10 34.03 7.94
C LYS A 652 -6.74 32.69 7.57
N SER A 653 -6.03 31.92 6.75
CA SER A 653 -6.29 30.50 6.58
C SER A 653 -5.53 29.70 7.63
N PHE A 654 -6.06 28.55 8.02
CA PHE A 654 -5.46 27.60 8.95
C PHE A 654 -5.25 26.25 8.26
N MET A 655 -4.27 25.48 8.71
CA MET A 655 -3.93 24.15 8.21
C MET A 655 -3.55 23.22 9.35
N PHE A 656 -4.20 22.04 9.38
CA PHE A 656 -4.15 21.07 10.47
C PHE A 656 -3.77 19.69 9.95
N GLY A 657 -2.67 19.14 10.47
CA GLY A 657 -2.21 17.79 10.13
C GLY A 657 -1.80 17.61 8.67
N GLY A 658 -2.08 16.44 8.11
CA GLY A 658 -1.80 16.06 6.72
C GLY A 658 -0.54 15.21 6.54
N SER A 659 -0.41 14.55 5.37
CA SER A 659 0.73 13.66 5.06
C SER A 659 1.90 14.43 4.44
N LEU A 660 2.95 14.70 5.20
CA LEU A 660 4.11 15.49 4.77
C LEU A 660 4.81 14.89 3.55
N CYS A 661 5.48 15.72 2.73
CA CYS A 661 6.32 15.26 1.63
C CYS A 661 7.63 14.60 2.12
N SER A 662 7.49 13.40 2.68
CA SER A 662 8.54 12.55 3.22
C SER A 662 8.27 11.09 2.82
N GLY A 663 9.28 10.23 2.81
CA GLY A 663 9.29 8.98 2.05
C GLY A 663 8.27 7.92 2.47
N ALA A 664 7.60 8.10 3.61
CA ALA A 664 6.52 7.24 4.10
C ALA A 664 5.23 8.01 4.44
N GLY A 665 5.11 9.28 4.03
CA GLY A 665 3.92 10.08 4.28
C GLY A 665 3.64 10.34 5.77
N VAL A 666 4.65 10.82 6.51
CA VAL A 666 4.52 11.07 7.94
C VAL A 666 3.43 12.11 8.20
N ALA A 667 2.51 11.81 9.11
CA ALA A 667 1.46 12.73 9.50
C ALA A 667 2.02 13.89 10.33
N ASP A 668 1.67 15.14 9.99
CA ASP A 668 2.14 16.30 10.75
C ASP A 668 1.35 16.49 12.05
N ASP A 669 2.04 16.83 13.13
CA ASP A 669 1.44 17.27 14.39
C ASP A 669 1.36 18.80 14.51
N ARG A 670 2.04 19.56 13.64
CA ARG A 670 2.03 21.02 13.69
C ARG A 670 0.82 21.62 13.01
N TRP A 671 0.34 22.70 13.62
CA TRP A 671 -0.71 23.54 13.08
C TRP A 671 -0.14 24.87 12.62
N TRP A 672 -0.68 25.35 11.52
CA TRP A 672 -0.20 26.54 10.82
C TRP A 672 -1.35 27.49 10.57
N SER A 673 -1.08 28.79 10.65
CA SER A 673 -1.88 29.81 9.99
C SER A 673 -1.08 30.43 8.85
N VAL A 674 -1.79 30.97 7.85
CA VAL A 674 -1.20 31.72 6.75
C VAL A 674 -2.08 32.94 6.44
N THR A 675 -1.46 34.10 6.23
CA THR A 675 -2.16 35.32 5.79
C THR A 675 -2.37 35.32 4.27
N PRO A 676 -3.28 36.13 3.70
CA PRO A 676 -3.58 36.09 2.25
C PRO A 676 -2.43 36.51 1.32
N ASP A 677 -1.40 37.15 1.87
CA ASP A 677 -0.11 37.50 1.25
C ASP A 677 1.00 36.45 1.50
N GLY A 678 0.66 35.30 2.10
CA GLY A 678 1.52 34.13 2.21
C GLY A 678 2.47 34.08 3.40
N GLN A 679 2.25 34.89 4.44
CA GLN A 679 3.05 34.81 5.67
C GLN A 679 2.55 33.69 6.57
N TYR A 680 3.34 32.63 6.70
CA TYR A 680 3.05 31.52 7.59
C TYR A 680 3.38 31.84 9.04
N THR A 681 2.59 31.30 9.97
CA THR A 681 2.89 31.30 11.40
C THR A 681 2.53 29.93 11.98
N GLN A 682 3.52 29.22 12.49
CA GLN A 682 3.30 27.99 13.26
C GLN A 682 2.67 28.33 14.61
N LEU A 683 1.61 27.60 14.98
CA LEU A 683 0.80 27.89 16.15
C LEU A 683 1.18 27.08 17.40
N GLY A 684 2.27 26.31 17.33
CA GLY A 684 2.73 25.42 18.41
C GLY A 684 2.14 24.01 18.31
N GLY A 685 2.99 23.02 17.99
CA GLY A 685 2.57 21.62 17.79
C GLY A 685 2.52 20.77 19.07
N VAL A 686 2.95 21.30 20.23
CA VAL A 686 3.07 20.51 21.46
C VAL A 686 1.68 20.15 22.02
N GLY A 687 1.26 18.91 21.84
CA GLY A 687 -0.08 18.42 22.22
C GLY A 687 -1.15 18.57 21.13
N ALA A 688 -0.79 19.15 19.99
CA ALA A 688 -1.44 18.79 18.73
C ALA A 688 -1.01 17.36 18.35
N TRP A 689 -1.66 16.78 17.34
CA TRP A 689 -1.71 15.33 17.18
C TRP A 689 -1.57 14.95 15.71
N ALA A 690 -0.58 14.10 15.42
CA ALA A 690 -0.24 13.67 14.09
C ALA A 690 -1.41 12.92 13.44
N SER A 691 -1.97 13.47 12.36
CA SER A 691 -3.16 12.90 11.73
C SER A 691 -3.26 13.12 10.23
N LEU A 692 -3.81 12.12 9.54
CA LEU A 692 -4.21 12.14 8.13
C LEU A 692 -5.74 12.22 8.05
N GLY A 693 -6.29 12.78 6.96
CA GLY A 693 -7.74 12.69 6.72
C GLY A 693 -8.63 13.58 7.61
N ILE A 694 -8.07 14.61 8.25
CA ILE A 694 -8.84 15.65 8.97
C ILE A 694 -9.77 16.37 8.00
N SER A 695 -10.96 16.77 8.47
CA SER A 695 -11.73 17.87 7.89
C SER A 695 -11.98 18.98 8.90
N SER A 696 -11.84 20.23 8.49
CA SER A 696 -12.05 21.43 9.29
C SER A 696 -13.18 22.31 8.75
N ALA A 697 -14.00 22.88 9.63
CA ALA A 697 -15.02 23.86 9.31
C ALA A 697 -15.00 25.01 10.33
N TYR A 698 -15.26 26.24 9.89
CA TYR A 698 -15.32 27.44 10.73
C TYR A 698 -16.78 27.70 11.17
N ASP A 699 -16.98 27.96 12.46
CA ASP A 699 -18.28 28.28 13.03
C ASP A 699 -18.40 29.80 13.29
N PRO A 700 -19.20 30.54 12.49
CA PRO A 700 -19.38 31.97 12.69
C PRO A 700 -20.16 32.33 13.97
N VAL A 701 -20.76 31.37 14.68
CA VAL A 701 -21.49 31.62 15.94
C VAL A 701 -20.54 31.61 17.14
N SER A 702 -19.58 30.68 17.17
CA SER A 702 -18.58 30.57 18.24
C SER A 702 -17.26 31.27 17.92
N ASP A 703 -17.04 31.72 16.67
CA ASP A 703 -15.77 32.26 16.15
C ASP A 703 -14.59 31.28 16.31
N ASN A 704 -14.90 29.98 16.26
CA ASN A 704 -13.95 28.89 16.45
C ASN A 704 -13.92 27.93 15.25
N ILE A 705 -12.87 27.13 15.15
CA ILE A 705 -12.72 26.10 14.12
C ILE A 705 -13.02 24.73 14.71
N PHE A 706 -13.89 23.95 14.05
CA PHE A 706 -14.14 22.55 14.39
C PHE A 706 -13.35 21.63 13.47
N LEU A 707 -12.60 20.71 14.06
CA LEU A 707 -11.83 19.67 13.39
C LEU A 707 -12.52 18.32 13.62
N THR A 708 -12.60 17.53 12.56
CA THR A 708 -13.22 16.20 12.57
C THR A 708 -12.21 15.14 12.14
N LEU A 709 -12.19 14.03 12.86
CA LEU A 709 -11.50 12.82 12.42
C LEU A 709 -12.14 11.57 13.00
N SER A 710 -12.42 10.62 12.12
CA SER A 710 -12.80 9.25 12.46
C SER A 710 -13.92 9.17 13.50
N GLY A 711 -14.94 10.01 13.36
CA GLY A 711 -16.07 10.13 14.29
C GLY A 711 -15.88 11.09 15.46
N ASN A 712 -14.66 11.57 15.72
CA ASN A 712 -14.38 12.54 16.78
C ASN A 712 -14.48 13.98 16.30
N VAL A 713 -14.90 14.85 17.22
CA VAL A 713 -14.94 16.29 17.06
C VAL A 713 -13.98 16.92 18.06
N THR A 714 -13.19 17.86 17.57
CA THR A 714 -12.30 18.73 18.32
C THR A 714 -12.65 20.17 17.97
N GLU A 715 -12.74 21.04 18.96
CA GLU A 715 -12.80 22.48 18.73
C GLU A 715 -11.40 23.06 18.89
N PHE A 716 -11.07 24.04 18.07
CA PHE A 716 -9.88 24.86 18.18
C PHE A 716 -10.32 26.27 18.54
N ASP A 717 -10.03 26.65 19.78
CA ASP A 717 -10.18 28.01 20.29
C ASP A 717 -9.06 28.85 19.72
N VAL A 718 -9.40 29.71 18.76
CA VAL A 718 -8.43 30.38 17.89
C VAL A 718 -7.79 31.58 18.59
N VAL A 719 -8.53 32.22 19.50
CA VAL A 719 -8.04 33.32 20.34
C VAL A 719 -7.13 32.79 21.46
N GLY A 720 -7.55 31.72 22.12
CA GLY A 720 -6.76 31.03 23.16
C GLY A 720 -5.67 30.11 22.60
N ASN A 721 -5.60 29.95 21.27
CA ASN A 721 -4.70 29.06 20.53
C ASN A 721 -4.60 27.65 21.16
N ARG A 722 -5.75 26.99 21.37
CA ARG A 722 -5.80 25.73 22.12
C ARG A 722 -6.80 24.71 21.57
N LYS A 723 -6.40 23.44 21.62
CA LYS A 723 -7.25 22.29 21.31
C LYS A 723 -8.22 22.00 22.46
N ILE A 724 -9.49 21.82 22.14
CA ILE A 724 -10.56 21.41 23.07
C ILE A 724 -11.22 20.14 22.50
N PRO A 725 -10.84 18.93 22.96
CA PRO A 725 -11.54 17.71 22.57
C PRO A 725 -13.01 17.79 22.98
N ARG A 726 -13.92 17.62 22.02
CA ARG A 726 -15.37 17.69 22.25
C ARG A 726 -16.03 16.32 22.33
N THR A 727 -15.45 15.32 21.68
CA THR A 727 -15.82 13.91 21.84
C THR A 727 -14.58 13.03 22.00
N ASN A 728 -14.78 11.80 22.50
CA ASN A 728 -13.75 10.77 22.58
C ASN A 728 -14.40 9.40 22.38
N LEU A 729 -14.65 9.05 21.12
CA LEU A 729 -15.41 7.86 20.70
C LEU A 729 -14.53 6.76 20.11
N GLY A 730 -13.20 6.91 20.17
CA GLY A 730 -12.27 6.08 19.41
C GLY A 730 -12.34 6.40 17.91
N SER A 731 -11.66 5.60 17.08
CA SER A 731 -11.71 5.76 15.62
C SER A 731 -12.86 4.93 15.03
N ASN A 732 -13.68 5.54 14.18
CA ASN A 732 -14.63 4.82 13.31
C ASN A 732 -13.94 4.13 12.10
N GLY A 733 -12.61 4.17 12.01
CA GLY A 733 -11.82 3.60 10.91
C GLY A 733 -11.82 4.42 9.61
N ARG A 734 -12.53 5.55 9.55
CA ARG A 734 -12.73 6.35 8.33
C ARG A 734 -11.79 7.54 8.28
N TRP A 735 -11.36 7.86 7.07
CA TRP A 735 -10.44 8.93 6.69
C TRP A 735 -10.99 9.65 5.46
N GLY A 736 -10.72 10.93 5.25
CA GLY A 736 -11.26 11.65 4.09
C GLY A 736 -12.78 11.87 4.12
N GLN A 737 -13.42 11.77 5.30
CA GLN A 737 -14.72 12.37 5.54
C GLN A 737 -14.57 13.90 5.46
N VAL A 738 -15.62 14.61 5.05
CA VAL A 738 -15.66 16.08 5.01
C VAL A 738 -16.76 16.62 5.90
N SER A 739 -16.67 17.90 6.24
CA SER A 739 -17.60 18.55 7.16
C SER A 739 -17.94 19.98 6.75
N ALA A 740 -19.16 20.39 7.06
CA ALA A 740 -19.66 21.74 6.83
C ALA A 740 -20.61 22.15 7.98
N ILE A 741 -20.71 23.44 8.25
CA ILE A 741 -21.52 23.99 9.34
C ILE A 741 -22.75 24.70 8.80
N ASP A 742 -23.92 24.31 9.29
CA ASP A 742 -25.15 25.11 9.28
C ASP A 742 -25.12 26.01 10.51
N PRO A 743 -24.87 27.34 10.37
CA PRO A 743 -24.84 28.26 11.50
C PRO A 743 -26.23 28.59 12.05
N THR A 744 -27.29 28.43 11.25
CA THR A 744 -28.68 28.64 11.66
C THR A 744 -29.08 27.60 12.71
N ARG A 745 -28.75 26.32 12.46
CA ARG A 745 -29.02 25.19 13.36
C ARG A 745 -27.85 24.86 14.29
N ASN A 746 -26.76 25.65 14.26
CA ASN A 746 -25.54 25.42 15.03
C ASN A 746 -25.01 23.99 14.85
N THR A 747 -25.02 23.47 13.62
CA THR A 747 -24.83 22.04 13.32
C THR A 747 -23.67 21.83 12.36
N LEU A 748 -22.61 21.21 12.88
CA LEU A 748 -21.55 20.60 12.08
C LEU A 748 -22.05 19.25 11.56
N PHE A 749 -22.26 19.15 10.24
CA PHE A 749 -22.57 17.89 9.56
C PHE A 749 -21.28 17.29 9.00
N VAL A 750 -21.11 15.97 9.15
CA VAL A 750 -19.93 15.22 8.74
C VAL A 750 -20.34 14.02 7.89
N PHE A 751 -19.75 13.91 6.70
CA PHE A 751 -20.24 13.07 5.62
C PHE A 751 -19.11 12.59 4.68
N GLY A 752 -19.40 11.64 3.79
CA GLY A 752 -18.42 11.02 2.87
C GLY A 752 -17.71 9.79 3.45
N HIS A 753 -17.08 9.05 2.54
CA HIS A 753 -16.36 7.79 2.75
C HIS A 753 -17.09 6.77 3.64
N ALA A 754 -18.34 6.48 3.30
CA ALA A 754 -19.09 5.42 3.94
C ALA A 754 -18.91 4.08 3.22
N ALA A 755 -18.33 3.09 3.89
CA ALA A 755 -18.55 1.70 3.48
C ALA A 755 -20.05 1.40 3.50
N GLY A 756 -20.58 0.85 2.40
CA GLY A 756 -22.00 0.61 2.20
C GLY A 756 -22.68 -0.13 3.34
N SER A 757 -23.91 0.28 3.65
CA SER A 757 -24.84 -0.31 4.62
C SER A 757 -24.44 -0.29 6.11
N GLY A 758 -24.99 0.69 6.85
CA GLY A 758 -25.59 0.47 8.17
C GLY A 758 -24.70 0.31 9.42
N GLY A 759 -23.37 0.23 9.30
CA GLY A 759 -22.49 0.14 10.48
C GLY A 759 -22.39 1.46 11.28
N PRO A 760 -22.27 1.41 12.63
CA PRO A 760 -21.97 2.60 13.43
C PRO A 760 -20.63 3.21 12.99
N GLY A 761 -20.63 4.51 12.70
CA GLY A 761 -19.53 5.21 12.02
C GLY A 761 -19.93 5.95 10.74
N GLY A 762 -21.21 5.95 10.37
CA GLY A 762 -21.83 6.67 9.26
C GLY A 762 -21.68 8.20 9.26
N ALA A 763 -22.55 8.87 8.51
CA ALA A 763 -22.71 10.32 8.59
C ALA A 763 -23.17 10.71 10.02
N TYR A 764 -22.81 11.89 10.49
CA TYR A 764 -23.22 12.37 11.80
C TYR A 764 -23.31 13.88 11.87
N THR A 765 -24.05 14.36 12.86
CA THR A 765 -24.08 15.77 13.27
C THR A 765 -23.41 15.96 14.61
N TYR A 766 -22.88 17.17 14.82
CA TYR A 766 -22.46 17.68 16.11
C TYR A 766 -23.00 19.10 16.28
N ASN A 767 -23.78 19.34 17.32
CA ASN A 767 -24.31 20.67 17.60
C ASN A 767 -23.26 21.50 18.36
N THR A 768 -22.76 22.58 17.75
CA THR A 768 -21.59 23.35 18.23
C THR A 768 -21.84 24.06 19.56
N VAL A 769 -23.10 24.36 19.89
CA VAL A 769 -23.50 25.04 21.14
C VAL A 769 -23.76 24.06 22.29
N THR A 770 -24.53 23.00 22.05
CA THR A 770 -24.91 22.02 23.10
C THR A 770 -23.89 20.90 23.30
N GLY A 771 -22.98 20.72 22.34
CA GLY A 771 -21.98 19.67 22.33
C GLY A 771 -22.52 18.26 22.04
N VAL A 772 -23.79 18.15 21.61
CA VAL A 772 -24.44 16.86 21.34
C VAL A 772 -24.07 16.35 19.94
N ARG A 773 -23.42 15.18 19.88
CA ARG A 773 -23.26 14.40 18.64
C ARG A 773 -24.45 13.47 18.43
N LYS A 774 -24.91 13.31 17.18
CA LYS A 774 -25.90 12.30 16.77
C LYS A 774 -25.48 11.65 15.45
N ASP A 775 -25.50 10.33 15.39
CA ASP A 775 -25.40 9.63 14.10
C ASP A 775 -26.62 9.94 13.22
N VAL A 776 -26.40 10.01 11.91
CA VAL A 776 -27.40 10.39 10.90
C VAL A 776 -27.59 9.24 9.92
N GLN A 777 -28.86 8.85 9.73
CA GLN A 777 -29.26 7.98 8.64
C GLN A 777 -29.64 8.83 7.43
N LEU A 778 -28.85 8.76 6.36
CA LEU A 778 -29.18 9.38 5.08
C LEU A 778 -30.27 8.57 4.36
N SER A 779 -31.04 9.25 3.51
CA SER A 779 -32.03 8.65 2.60
C SER A 779 -32.03 9.37 1.25
N GLY A 780 -32.71 8.85 0.23
CA GLY A 780 -32.70 9.41 -1.13
C GLY A 780 -31.60 8.81 -1.99
N ASP A 781 -30.97 9.61 -2.85
CA ASP A 781 -29.87 9.13 -3.70
C ASP A 781 -28.56 9.10 -2.91
N LEU A 782 -28.00 7.90 -2.73
CA LEU A 782 -26.81 7.67 -1.93
C LEU A 782 -25.56 7.35 -2.77
N SER A 783 -25.58 7.57 -4.08
CA SER A 783 -24.44 7.25 -4.97
C SER A 783 -23.13 7.97 -4.62
N ILE A 784 -23.19 9.13 -3.97
CA ILE A 784 -22.02 9.89 -3.51
C ILE A 784 -21.48 9.46 -2.13
N ILE A 785 -22.19 8.65 -1.33
CA ILE A 785 -21.82 8.44 0.09
C ILE A 785 -20.51 7.69 0.30
N GLU A 786 -20.14 6.80 -0.63
CA GLU A 786 -18.99 5.91 -0.47
C GLU A 786 -17.65 6.57 -0.83
N ARG A 787 -17.72 7.66 -1.61
CA ARG A 787 -16.53 8.34 -2.12
C ARG A 787 -15.86 9.19 -1.01
N PRO A 788 -14.52 9.13 -0.87
CA PRO A 788 -13.77 10.02 0.02
C PRO A 788 -13.55 11.40 -0.62
N GLY A 789 -13.38 12.42 0.21
CA GLY A 789 -12.99 13.75 -0.24
C GLY A 789 -13.98 14.44 -1.16
N ILE A 790 -15.28 14.14 -1.05
CA ILE A 790 -16.34 14.89 -1.73
C ILE A 790 -16.25 16.39 -1.39
N GLY A 791 -16.67 17.24 -2.31
CA GLY A 791 -16.92 18.64 -2.02
C GLY A 791 -18.17 18.75 -1.15
N LEU A 792 -18.15 19.61 -0.13
CA LEU A 792 -19.29 19.84 0.75
C LEU A 792 -19.27 21.30 1.25
N ALA A 793 -20.40 21.98 1.08
CA ALA A 793 -20.65 23.29 1.70
C ALA A 793 -22.11 23.38 2.14
N TYR A 794 -22.38 24.14 3.21
CA TYR A 794 -23.76 24.56 3.52
C TYR A 794 -24.06 25.86 2.77
N VAL A 795 -25.20 25.91 2.08
CA VAL A 795 -25.68 27.09 1.35
C VAL A 795 -26.94 27.59 2.05
N GLN A 796 -26.83 28.76 2.67
CA GLN A 796 -27.91 29.37 3.45
C GLN A 796 -29.09 29.78 2.56
N GLU A 797 -28.82 30.19 1.31
CA GLU A 797 -29.77 30.64 0.30
C GLU A 797 -30.68 29.50 -0.20
N LEU A 798 -30.22 28.25 -0.14
CA LEU A 798 -31.05 27.06 -0.41
C LEU A 798 -31.56 26.39 0.88
N ASP A 799 -31.00 26.77 2.03
CA ASP A 799 -31.06 25.99 3.27
C ASP A 799 -30.70 24.50 3.06
N ARG A 800 -29.59 24.22 2.37
CA ARG A 800 -29.14 22.85 2.05
C ARG A 800 -27.63 22.69 2.23
N TYR A 801 -27.20 21.49 2.60
CA TYR A 801 -25.82 21.10 2.30
C TYR A 801 -25.74 20.70 0.82
N ALA A 802 -24.85 21.31 0.07
CA ALA A 802 -24.56 20.99 -1.32
C ALA A 802 -23.27 20.17 -1.39
N ALA A 803 -23.34 19.00 -2.01
CA ALA A 803 -22.22 18.10 -2.22
C ALA A 803 -22.00 17.80 -3.71
N TRP A 804 -20.73 17.64 -4.10
CA TRP A 804 -20.30 17.38 -5.47
C TRP A 804 -18.98 16.61 -5.46
N ILE A 805 -18.68 15.87 -6.53
CA ILE A 805 -17.39 15.17 -6.67
C ILE A 805 -16.86 15.21 -8.10
N ASP A 806 -17.74 14.94 -9.06
CA ASP A 806 -17.48 14.95 -10.49
C ASP A 806 -18.80 15.12 -11.27
N GLY A 807 -18.69 15.34 -12.58
CA GLY A 807 -19.83 15.31 -13.50
C GLY A 807 -20.93 16.35 -13.24
N GLY A 808 -22.11 16.08 -13.82
CA GLY A 808 -23.25 17.00 -13.86
C GLY A 808 -24.21 16.92 -12.67
N ALA A 809 -23.95 16.10 -11.65
CA ALA A 809 -24.85 15.87 -10.53
C ALA A 809 -24.46 16.71 -9.30
N LEU A 810 -25.34 17.63 -8.88
CA LEU A 810 -25.22 18.32 -7.59
C LEU A 810 -26.15 17.66 -6.56
N TYR A 811 -25.61 17.19 -5.45
CA TYR A 811 -26.37 16.51 -4.40
C TYR A 811 -26.78 17.54 -3.34
N LEU A 812 -28.09 17.73 -3.17
CA LEU A 812 -28.66 18.64 -2.18
C LEU A 812 -29.20 17.81 -1.01
N ILE A 813 -28.64 18.03 0.18
CA ILE A 813 -28.98 17.31 1.41
C ILE A 813 -29.78 18.25 2.30
N ASP A 814 -30.99 17.83 2.64
CA ASP A 814 -31.86 18.56 3.57
C ASP A 814 -31.30 18.50 5.00
N PRO A 815 -31.13 19.65 5.70
CA PRO A 815 -30.41 19.73 6.98
C PRO A 815 -31.19 19.16 8.18
N GLU A 816 -32.46 18.80 8.01
CA GLU A 816 -33.31 18.28 9.09
C GLU A 816 -33.66 16.80 8.90
N SER A 817 -34.06 16.42 7.69
CA SER A 817 -34.42 15.05 7.32
C SER A 817 -33.25 14.22 6.79
N PHE A 818 -32.14 14.86 6.39
CA PHE A 818 -30.99 14.23 5.74
C PHE A 818 -31.37 13.40 4.51
N HIS A 819 -32.43 13.83 3.81
CA HIS A 819 -32.79 13.34 2.49
C HIS A 819 -31.89 13.97 1.42
N VAL A 820 -31.33 13.14 0.56
CA VAL A 820 -30.42 13.51 -0.52
C VAL A 820 -31.17 13.52 -1.85
N THR A 821 -31.28 14.70 -2.46
CA THR A 821 -31.89 14.91 -3.77
C THR A 821 -30.82 15.28 -4.79
N VAL A 822 -30.84 14.67 -5.97
CA VAL A 822 -29.91 15.02 -7.05
C VAL A 822 -30.52 16.11 -7.93
N TYR A 823 -29.83 17.24 -8.03
CA TYR A 823 -30.08 18.27 -9.03
C TYR A 823 -29.16 18.03 -10.24
N GLN A 824 -29.75 17.75 -11.40
CA GLN A 824 -29.01 17.63 -12.65
C GLN A 824 -28.70 19.02 -13.21
N THR A 825 -27.42 19.37 -13.19
CA THR A 825 -26.93 20.67 -13.65
C THR A 825 -26.94 20.80 -15.17
N ARG A 826 -26.94 22.05 -15.65
CA ARG A 826 -26.87 22.40 -17.08
C ARG A 826 -25.45 22.84 -17.46
N GLY A 827 -25.20 22.96 -18.76
CA GLY A 827 -23.88 23.35 -19.28
C GLY A 827 -22.89 22.18 -19.27
N LYS A 828 -21.61 22.50 -19.49
CA LYS A 828 -20.52 21.51 -19.51
C LYS A 828 -19.87 21.45 -18.13
N PRO A 829 -20.01 20.35 -17.36
CA PRO A 829 -19.34 20.21 -16.07
C PRO A 829 -17.82 20.09 -16.22
N PRO A 830 -17.06 20.20 -15.11
CA PRO A 830 -15.62 19.95 -15.11
C PRO A 830 -15.27 18.57 -15.70
N PRO A 831 -14.23 18.45 -16.54
CA PRO A 831 -13.81 17.17 -17.09
C PRO A 831 -13.05 16.34 -16.05
N GLY A 832 -13.27 15.02 -16.08
CA GLY A 832 -12.52 14.02 -15.32
C GLY A 832 -12.92 13.89 -13.85
N GLU A 833 -12.64 12.71 -13.28
CA GLU A 833 -12.75 12.47 -11.84
C GLU A 833 -11.53 13.05 -11.09
N SER A 834 -11.74 13.54 -9.88
CA SER A 834 -10.65 13.70 -8.90
C SER A 834 -10.52 12.38 -8.12
N PRO A 835 -9.57 11.48 -8.45
CA PRO A 835 -9.58 10.10 -7.94
C PRO A 835 -9.41 10.01 -6.43
N ASN A 836 -8.78 11.01 -5.81
CA ASN A 836 -8.58 11.12 -4.37
C ASN A 836 -9.47 12.22 -3.75
N GLY A 837 -10.55 12.62 -4.41
CA GLY A 837 -11.49 13.64 -3.95
C GLY A 837 -11.09 15.09 -4.29
N VAL A 838 -12.07 16.00 -4.14
CA VAL A 838 -11.97 17.44 -4.40
C VAL A 838 -11.77 18.28 -3.12
N TYR A 839 -12.31 17.81 -1.99
CA TYR A 839 -12.34 18.53 -0.71
C TYR A 839 -12.77 20.00 -0.91
N GLY A 840 -12.10 20.95 -0.26
CA GLY A 840 -12.38 22.38 -0.38
C GLY A 840 -12.08 23.01 -1.76
N ARG A 841 -11.61 22.25 -2.77
CA ARG A 841 -11.55 22.75 -4.16
C ARG A 841 -12.94 22.90 -4.80
N PHE A 842 -14.00 22.37 -4.17
CA PHE A 842 -15.39 22.76 -4.42
C PHE A 842 -15.82 23.73 -3.32
N ALA A 843 -15.99 25.00 -3.68
CA ALA A 843 -16.17 26.08 -2.70
C ALA A 843 -17.31 27.02 -3.06
N TYR A 844 -18.15 27.35 -2.07
CA TYR A 844 -19.28 28.27 -2.25
C TYR A 844 -18.88 29.75 -2.08
N SER A 845 -19.34 30.60 -3.00
CA SER A 845 -19.36 32.05 -2.83
C SER A 845 -20.80 32.56 -2.73
N ALA A 846 -21.15 33.13 -1.58
CA ALA A 846 -22.42 33.84 -1.38
C ALA A 846 -22.52 35.09 -2.28
N LEU A 847 -21.42 35.81 -2.49
CA LEU A 847 -21.41 37.02 -3.31
C LEU A 847 -21.76 36.71 -4.77
N TYR A 848 -21.13 35.67 -5.33
CA TYR A 848 -21.36 35.23 -6.70
C TYR A 848 -22.56 34.28 -6.84
N GLY A 849 -23.14 33.80 -5.73
CA GLY A 849 -24.28 32.89 -5.72
C GLY A 849 -24.00 31.61 -6.50
N GLY A 850 -22.92 30.92 -6.16
CA GLY A 850 -22.49 29.71 -6.86
C GLY A 850 -21.17 29.14 -6.35
N PHE A 851 -20.71 28.06 -6.98
CA PHE A 851 -19.52 27.31 -6.58
C PHE A 851 -18.37 27.51 -7.56
N VAL A 852 -17.16 27.74 -7.05
CA VAL A 852 -15.92 27.66 -7.81
C VAL A 852 -15.30 26.27 -7.66
N VAL A 853 -14.76 25.73 -8.75
CA VAL A 853 -14.23 24.36 -8.81
C VAL A 853 -12.92 24.25 -9.57
N VAL A 854 -11.95 23.56 -8.94
CA VAL A 854 -10.68 23.15 -9.55
C VAL A 854 -10.52 21.63 -9.44
N SER A 855 -10.84 20.89 -10.53
CA SER A 855 -10.73 19.42 -10.56
C SER A 855 -9.33 18.93 -10.92
N ALA A 856 -8.64 19.59 -11.85
CA ALA A 856 -7.32 19.19 -12.34
C ALA A 856 -6.44 20.40 -12.69
N ILE A 857 -5.11 20.27 -12.59
CA ILE A 857 -4.19 21.39 -12.90
C ILE A 857 -4.18 21.79 -14.39
N ASP A 858 -4.45 20.82 -15.28
CA ASP A 858 -4.42 20.93 -16.75
C ASP A 858 -5.80 21.26 -17.34
N SER A 859 -6.81 21.39 -16.49
CA SER A 859 -8.16 21.86 -16.79
C SER A 859 -8.34 23.31 -16.33
N ASN A 860 -9.23 24.03 -17.01
CA ASN A 860 -9.67 25.36 -16.58
C ASN A 860 -10.42 25.29 -15.25
N VAL A 861 -10.53 26.42 -14.54
CA VAL A 861 -11.46 26.59 -13.42
C VAL A 861 -12.89 26.62 -13.94
N PHE A 862 -13.81 26.02 -13.20
CA PHE A 862 -15.24 26.01 -13.49
C PHE A 862 -16.02 26.78 -12.44
N PHE A 863 -17.17 27.33 -12.84
CA PHE A 863 -18.13 27.94 -11.94
C PHE A 863 -19.53 27.36 -12.18
N LEU A 864 -20.17 26.87 -11.12
CA LEU A 864 -21.58 26.46 -11.12
C LEU A 864 -22.43 27.54 -10.48
N LYS A 865 -23.32 28.17 -11.25
CA LYS A 865 -24.34 29.04 -10.64
C LYS A 865 -25.29 28.20 -9.79
N LEU A 866 -25.66 28.69 -8.62
CA LEU A 866 -26.64 28.06 -7.74
C LEU A 866 -27.96 27.77 -8.50
N PRO A 867 -28.63 26.62 -8.29
CA PRO A 867 -29.94 26.36 -8.87
C PRO A 867 -31.01 27.32 -8.34
N GLU A 868 -32.08 27.51 -9.11
CA GLU A 868 -33.33 28.08 -8.62
C GLU A 868 -34.03 27.04 -7.70
N HIS A 869 -34.70 27.54 -6.66
CA HIS A 869 -35.44 26.75 -5.68
C HIS A 869 -36.92 26.64 -6.07
#